data_AF-A0A671V7L7-F1
#
_entry.id   AF-A0A671V7L7-F1
#
_cell.length_a   1.000
_cell.length_b   1.000
_cell.length_c   1.000
_cell.angle_alpha   90.00
_cell.angle_beta   90.00
_cell.angle_gamma   90.00
#
_symmetry.space_group_name_H-M   'P 1'
#
loop_
_entity.id
_entity.type
_entity.pdbx_description
1 polymer ?
#
loop_
_entity_poly.entity_id
_entity_poly.type
_entity_poly.pdbx_seq_one_letter_code
_entity_poly.pdbx_strand_id
1 'polypeptide(L)'
;VLQVVHLFDTCLFSQSAAHDVPILHFPKSGEGLRRRKREWVIPVISRSENDKGPFPLKISQIRSNEDKLKKIYYSITGPGADQDPVGLFFMDRDNGNLYLNQPLDREKKAKYVVNGSGNAETPMEVIVNVIDQNDNSPVFTNSTYLGEVAEASPKGHTVIQVLATDADEPNNYNSDLRYRILSQDPALPNDRLFEIQPITGAITVNAVGLDREKYPKYTLEVQAADMGGEGLTGKAKIILTVTDSNDNAPAFTQSSYEATVAENKVDAQIVKMSVQDSDDPHTPAWNAKFKIVDGDPGGHFTVKTGINKQEGIISTAKGLDFEKNSKYTLLVAVENEVPFAVRLPTATATVVVNVLDVNEAPVFDPAEKLVSKQEDLAVDSDVVQYTAYDPDTARKQKVMYRIIRDPAGWLNVGKETGLIKVKSLMDRESSFVKDNKYTALIGAYDNGRHSENLSSTFNIYASMLFKYLKLKQRRGNKYMFLYFLFVAETGIILNLATELESGLYTVVLRVADTRGLEQDSTVQAEVCDCKGEEVVCTGRVAGTGLPMVLGILGAILLLLMVVLLLLLFARRRTGEKKEPLLQDDDIRDNIYYYDEEGGGEDDQDYDLSVLHRGLDNRPEVFRNDVVPNFMPAPQYRPRPANPEEIGNFIDDNLKAADNDPTAPPYDSLLVFDYEGGGSDAGSLSSLNSSSSGDQDYDCLHQWGPRFKKLADMYGGGEDDML
;
A
#
# COMPACT_ATOMS: atom_id res chain seq x y z
N VAL A 1 24.80 -2.20 -77.99
CA VAL A 1 24.09 -2.12 -79.29
C VAL A 1 25.04 -1.53 -80.31
N LEU A 2 24.85 -1.95 -81.57
CA LEU A 2 25.74 -1.93 -82.72
C LEU A 2 26.68 -0.72 -82.95
N GLN A 3 27.80 -1.14 -83.55
CA GLN A 3 28.81 -0.50 -84.38
C GLN A 3 28.23 0.18 -85.65
N VAL A 4 29.18 0.63 -86.51
CA VAL A 4 29.09 1.05 -87.93
C VAL A 4 28.87 2.58 -88.05
N VAL A 5 29.63 3.38 -88.82
CA VAL A 5 30.06 3.33 -90.24
C VAL A 5 31.29 4.28 -90.41
N HIS A 6 32.46 3.90 -90.97
CA HIS A 6 32.83 3.80 -92.41
C HIS A 6 32.82 5.21 -93.11
N LEU A 7 33.72 5.67 -94.01
CA LEU A 7 34.57 5.11 -95.07
C LEU A 7 35.58 6.19 -95.58
N PHE A 8 36.76 5.74 -96.06
CA PHE A 8 37.44 6.06 -97.34
C PHE A 8 38.01 7.49 -97.53
N ASP A 9 39.11 7.73 -98.27
CA ASP A 9 39.58 7.06 -99.48
C ASP A 9 41.06 7.31 -99.77
N THR A 10 41.63 6.41 -100.56
CA THR A 10 43.01 6.37 -101.08
C THR A 10 43.21 7.21 -102.34
N CYS A 11 44.42 7.76 -102.56
CA CYS A 11 45.07 7.74 -103.87
C CYS A 11 46.56 8.13 -103.81
N LEU A 12 47.41 7.24 -104.32
CA LEU A 12 48.83 7.44 -104.66
C LEU A 12 48.93 7.78 -106.15
N PHE A 13 49.79 8.71 -106.56
CA PHE A 13 50.85 8.48 -107.57
C PHE A 13 51.74 9.71 -107.84
N SER A 14 53.03 9.41 -108.00
CA SER A 14 54.03 10.05 -108.89
C SER A 14 54.82 11.31 -108.46
N GLN A 15 56.10 11.04 -108.22
CA GLN A 15 57.35 11.82 -108.44
C GLN A 15 57.29 12.84 -109.61
N SER A 16 58.07 13.92 -109.71
CA SER A 16 59.24 14.49 -109.00
C SER A 16 59.48 15.92 -109.52
N ALA A 17 59.93 16.88 -108.69
CA ALA A 17 60.90 17.94 -109.08
C ALA A 17 61.27 18.79 -107.84
N ALA A 18 62.57 19.10 -107.74
CA ALA A 18 63.23 19.72 -106.60
C ALA A 18 62.86 21.21 -106.38
N HIS A 19 62.80 21.64 -105.11
CA HIS A 19 63.19 22.98 -104.64
C HIS A 19 63.45 22.99 -103.11
N ASP A 20 64.33 23.90 -102.69
CA ASP A 20 65.08 23.97 -101.43
C ASP A 20 64.27 23.90 -100.11
N VAL A 21 64.84 23.20 -99.11
CA VAL A 21 64.32 23.14 -97.73
C VAL A 21 65.06 24.15 -96.84
N PRO A 22 64.37 25.05 -96.12
CA PRO A 22 65.01 25.93 -95.15
C PRO A 22 65.41 25.17 -93.88
N ILE A 23 66.65 25.39 -93.43
CA ILE A 23 67.22 24.82 -92.20
C ILE A 23 66.54 25.46 -90.98
N LEU A 24 65.79 24.65 -90.22
CA LEU A 24 65.27 25.03 -88.90
C LEU A 24 66.36 24.87 -87.84
N HIS A 25 66.84 25.98 -87.29
CA HIS A 25 67.66 26.00 -86.09
C HIS A 25 66.78 25.83 -84.85
N PHE A 26 66.93 24.70 -84.15
CA PHE A 26 66.38 24.54 -82.80
C PHE A 26 67.33 25.16 -81.77
N PRO A 27 66.87 26.05 -80.87
CA PRO A 27 67.67 26.52 -79.76
C PRO A 27 67.95 25.37 -78.78
N LYS A 28 69.18 25.33 -78.25
CA LYS A 28 69.63 24.36 -77.25
C LYS A 28 68.65 24.35 -76.07
N SER A 29 68.16 23.16 -75.72
CA SER A 29 67.32 22.93 -74.54
C SER A 29 68.00 23.51 -73.29
N GLY A 30 67.34 24.49 -72.66
CA GLY A 30 67.67 24.93 -71.31
C GLY A 30 67.51 23.79 -70.31
N GLU A 31 68.13 23.95 -69.14
CA GLU A 31 68.09 22.98 -68.03
C GLU A 31 66.65 22.52 -67.76
N GLY A 32 66.30 21.35 -68.26
CA GLY A 32 64.98 20.76 -68.10
C GLY A 32 64.70 20.45 -66.63
N LEU A 33 63.44 20.64 -66.23
CA LEU A 33 62.89 20.12 -64.99
C LEU A 33 63.29 18.65 -64.83
N ARG A 34 64.27 18.36 -63.97
CA ARG A 34 64.62 16.99 -63.60
C ARG A 34 63.44 16.38 -62.86
N ARG A 35 62.87 15.31 -63.42
CA ARG A 35 61.94 14.43 -62.70
C ARG A 35 62.58 14.05 -61.36
N ARG A 36 61.99 14.45 -60.22
CA ARG A 36 62.30 13.83 -58.93
C ARG A 36 61.90 12.35 -59.04
N LYS A 37 62.86 11.46 -58.80
CA LYS A 37 62.65 10.02 -58.75
C LYS A 37 61.60 9.77 -57.66
N ARG A 38 60.44 9.19 -57.99
CA ARG A 38 59.52 8.68 -56.96
C ARG A 38 60.32 7.65 -56.16
N GLU A 39 60.36 7.79 -54.84
CA GLU A 39 60.95 6.78 -53.98
C GLU A 39 60.19 5.47 -54.16
N TRP A 40 60.90 4.39 -54.44
CA TRP A 40 60.31 3.06 -54.53
C TRP A 40 60.14 2.53 -53.11
N VAL A 41 58.90 2.39 -52.66
CA VAL A 41 58.57 1.74 -51.39
C VAL A 41 58.47 0.24 -51.64
N ILE A 42 59.15 -0.58 -50.82
CA ILE A 42 59.00 -2.03 -50.87
C ILE A 42 57.57 -2.39 -50.46
N PRO A 43 56.84 -3.19 -51.25
CA PRO A 43 55.54 -3.71 -50.84
C PRO A 43 55.66 -4.47 -49.51
N VAL A 44 54.67 -4.32 -48.64
CA VAL A 44 54.60 -5.09 -47.38
C VAL A 44 54.71 -6.57 -47.69
N ILE A 45 55.59 -7.26 -46.95
CA ILE A 45 55.79 -8.70 -47.07
C ILE A 45 54.84 -9.36 -46.09
N SER A 46 53.89 -10.15 -46.59
CA SER A 46 52.98 -10.91 -45.72
C SER A 46 53.42 -12.38 -45.64
N ARG A 47 53.48 -12.93 -44.43
CA ARG A 47 53.84 -14.35 -44.17
C ARG A 47 52.88 -14.96 -43.16
N SER A 48 52.37 -16.15 -43.44
CA SER A 48 51.57 -16.89 -42.48
C SER A 48 52.42 -17.29 -41.28
N GLU A 49 51.83 -17.19 -40.09
CA GLU A 49 52.45 -17.80 -38.92
C GLU A 49 52.47 -19.32 -38.99
N ASN A 50 53.26 -19.94 -38.12
CA ASN A 50 53.39 -21.39 -38.03
C ASN A 50 53.78 -22.09 -39.35
N ASP A 51 54.36 -21.34 -40.30
CA ASP A 51 54.88 -21.84 -41.57
C ASP A 51 55.84 -23.02 -41.34
N LYS A 52 55.57 -24.17 -41.97
CA LYS A 52 56.29 -25.42 -41.66
C LYS A 52 57.68 -25.55 -42.31
N GLY A 53 58.10 -24.59 -43.12
CA GLY A 53 59.42 -24.61 -43.77
C GLY A 53 59.59 -25.72 -44.82
N PRO A 54 60.75 -25.79 -45.48
CA PRO A 54 62.07 -25.78 -44.85
C PRO A 54 62.67 -24.39 -44.63
N PHE A 55 63.33 -24.20 -43.50
CA PHE A 55 64.09 -23.00 -43.16
C PHE A 55 65.59 -23.20 -43.44
N PRO A 56 66.35 -22.16 -43.83
CA PRO A 56 65.93 -20.77 -44.00
C PRO A 56 65.11 -20.52 -45.28
N LEU A 57 63.98 -19.83 -45.16
CA LEU A 57 63.04 -19.56 -46.25
C LEU A 57 63.32 -18.17 -46.85
N LYS A 58 63.60 -18.09 -48.16
CA LYS A 58 63.76 -16.80 -48.84
C LYS A 58 62.41 -16.08 -48.93
N ILE A 59 62.28 -14.91 -48.28
CA ILE A 59 61.02 -14.14 -48.23
C ILE A 59 60.98 -12.93 -49.15
N SER A 60 62.13 -12.33 -49.47
CA SER A 60 62.25 -11.19 -50.39
C SER A 60 63.69 -11.04 -50.89
N GLN A 61 63.93 -10.08 -51.77
CA GLN A 61 65.26 -9.67 -52.20
C GLN A 61 65.29 -8.17 -52.42
N ILE A 62 66.22 -7.49 -51.76
CA ILE A 62 66.50 -6.08 -52.00
C ILE A 62 67.71 -5.93 -52.90
N ARG A 63 67.71 -4.92 -53.76
CA ARG A 63 68.80 -4.68 -54.70
C ARG A 63 68.97 -3.19 -54.94
N SER A 64 70.21 -2.71 -54.74
CA SER A 64 70.60 -1.33 -55.05
C SER A 64 70.84 -1.19 -56.55
N ASN A 65 70.43 -0.07 -57.15
CA ASN A 65 70.75 0.22 -58.56
C ASN A 65 72.22 0.62 -58.79
N GLU A 66 72.96 0.89 -57.70
CA GLU A 66 74.40 1.20 -57.71
C GLU A 66 75.27 -0.08 -57.78
N ASP A 67 74.66 -1.26 -57.70
CA ASP A 67 75.33 -2.55 -57.77
C ASP A 67 76.03 -2.81 -59.12
N LYS A 68 75.64 -2.08 -60.17
CA LYS A 68 76.29 -2.09 -61.48
C LYS A 68 77.62 -1.32 -61.50
N LEU A 69 77.79 -0.37 -60.58
CA LEU A 69 78.94 0.54 -60.53
C LEU A 69 79.95 0.13 -59.46
N LYS A 70 79.49 -0.46 -58.36
CA LYS A 70 80.34 -0.90 -57.24
C LYS A 70 79.73 -2.11 -56.54
N LYS A 71 80.58 -2.91 -55.89
CA LYS A 71 80.11 -4.02 -55.06
C LYS A 71 79.37 -3.48 -53.83
N ILE A 72 78.10 -3.85 -53.69
CA ILE A 72 77.23 -3.46 -52.59
C ILE A 72 77.22 -4.58 -51.54
N TYR A 73 77.30 -4.20 -50.28
CA TYR A 73 77.08 -5.10 -49.16
C TYR A 73 75.76 -4.76 -48.48
N TYR A 74 74.90 -5.75 -48.36
CA TYR A 74 73.57 -5.61 -47.77
C TYR A 74 73.58 -6.04 -46.31
N SER A 75 72.80 -5.34 -45.48
CA SER A 75 72.57 -5.66 -44.07
C SER A 75 71.15 -5.30 -43.67
N ILE A 76 70.64 -5.97 -42.64
CA ILE A 76 69.34 -5.69 -42.04
C ILE A 76 69.49 -5.42 -40.55
N THR A 77 68.71 -4.46 -40.05
CA THR A 77 68.68 -4.03 -38.64
C THR A 77 67.23 -3.84 -38.19
N GLY A 78 66.97 -3.88 -36.89
CA GLY A 78 65.65 -3.78 -36.28
C GLY A 78 65.20 -5.04 -35.54
N PRO A 79 64.01 -5.01 -34.93
CA PRO A 79 63.44 -6.14 -34.20
C PRO A 79 63.23 -7.34 -35.11
N GLY A 80 63.72 -8.53 -34.73
CA GLY A 80 63.72 -9.69 -35.62
C GLY A 80 65.08 -9.94 -36.29
N ALA A 81 65.95 -8.92 -36.38
CA ALA A 81 67.27 -9.02 -36.98
C ALA A 81 68.37 -8.96 -35.91
N ASP A 82 68.81 -7.75 -35.54
CA ASP A 82 69.83 -7.47 -34.52
C ASP A 82 69.24 -7.05 -33.16
N GLN A 83 67.94 -6.73 -33.11
CA GLN A 83 67.19 -6.43 -31.88
C GLN A 83 66.16 -7.53 -31.57
N ASP A 84 65.78 -7.64 -30.30
CA ASP A 84 64.90 -8.70 -29.80
C ASP A 84 63.52 -8.71 -30.50
N PRO A 85 62.99 -9.89 -30.91
CA PRO A 85 63.65 -11.20 -30.95
C PRO A 85 64.78 -11.28 -31.98
N VAL A 86 66.00 -11.67 -31.57
CA VAL A 86 67.20 -11.63 -32.45
C VAL A 86 67.25 -12.85 -33.38
N GLY A 87 67.62 -12.64 -34.65
CA GLY A 87 67.96 -13.73 -35.58
C GLY A 87 66.78 -14.43 -36.27
N LEU A 88 65.59 -13.85 -36.26
CA LEU A 88 64.44 -14.32 -37.06
C LEU A 88 64.66 -14.05 -38.56
N PHE A 89 65.12 -12.83 -38.88
CA PHE A 89 65.39 -12.37 -40.24
C PHE A 89 66.89 -12.23 -40.48
N PHE A 90 67.36 -12.82 -41.58
CA PHE A 90 68.75 -12.75 -42.01
C PHE A 90 68.83 -12.28 -43.46
N MET A 91 69.75 -11.37 -43.76
CA MET A 91 69.98 -10.90 -45.12
C MET A 91 71.34 -11.35 -45.62
N ASP A 92 71.36 -12.00 -46.78
CA ASP A 92 72.59 -12.39 -47.44
C ASP A 92 73.33 -11.13 -47.94
N ARG A 93 74.56 -10.99 -47.44
CA ARG A 93 75.41 -9.83 -47.61
C ARG A 93 75.76 -9.53 -49.07
N ASP A 94 75.88 -10.55 -49.92
CA ASP A 94 76.38 -10.40 -51.29
C ASP A 94 75.26 -10.25 -52.33
N ASN A 95 74.07 -10.81 -52.08
CA ASN A 95 72.97 -10.82 -53.06
C ASN A 95 71.68 -10.13 -52.60
N GLY A 96 71.60 -9.70 -51.35
CA GLY A 96 70.46 -8.96 -50.79
C GLY A 96 69.20 -9.81 -50.59
N ASN A 97 69.31 -11.14 -50.61
CA ASN A 97 68.20 -12.04 -50.30
C ASN A 97 67.87 -11.97 -48.81
N LEU A 98 66.61 -11.71 -48.49
CA LEU A 98 66.08 -11.74 -47.13
C LEU A 98 65.50 -13.13 -46.85
N TYR A 99 65.95 -13.74 -45.76
CA TYR A 99 65.54 -15.05 -45.29
C TYR A 99 64.87 -14.97 -43.92
N LEU A 100 63.91 -15.86 -43.72
CA LEU A 100 63.29 -16.17 -42.43
C LEU A 100 63.87 -17.48 -41.92
N ASN A 101 64.30 -17.55 -40.65
CA ASN A 101 65.01 -18.71 -40.10
C ASN A 101 64.12 -19.64 -39.25
N GLN A 102 62.99 -19.15 -38.78
CA GLN A 102 62.06 -19.85 -37.88
C GLN A 102 60.61 -19.47 -38.23
N PRO A 103 59.61 -20.30 -37.88
CA PRO A 103 58.21 -19.91 -38.01
C PRO A 103 57.93 -18.65 -37.18
N LEU A 104 57.07 -17.78 -37.72
CA LEU A 104 56.55 -16.63 -37.01
C LEU A 104 55.33 -17.04 -36.20
N ASP A 105 55.00 -16.24 -35.18
CA ASP A 105 53.86 -16.39 -34.28
C ASP A 105 53.30 -14.97 -34.09
N ARG A 106 52.04 -14.78 -34.49
CA ARG A 106 51.38 -13.49 -34.57
C ARG A 106 50.96 -13.01 -33.18
N GLU A 107 50.51 -13.91 -32.31
CA GLU A 107 50.10 -13.65 -30.92
C GLU A 107 51.29 -13.12 -30.12
N LYS A 108 52.51 -13.58 -30.43
CA LYS A 108 53.74 -12.96 -29.92
C LYS A 108 54.00 -11.60 -30.56
N LYS A 109 53.99 -11.51 -31.90
CA LYS A 109 54.25 -10.25 -32.61
C LYS A 109 53.70 -10.24 -34.06
N ALA A 110 52.61 -9.51 -34.26
CA ALA A 110 51.91 -9.41 -35.55
C ALA A 110 52.65 -8.65 -36.66
N LYS A 111 53.60 -7.76 -36.31
CA LYS A 111 54.28 -6.90 -37.28
C LYS A 111 55.74 -6.66 -36.91
N TYR A 112 56.61 -6.81 -37.91
CA TYR A 112 58.02 -6.47 -37.82
C TYR A 112 58.35 -5.33 -38.78
N VAL A 113 59.06 -4.33 -38.26
CA VAL A 113 59.55 -3.19 -39.04
C VAL A 113 61.07 -3.24 -38.96
N VAL A 114 61.70 -3.62 -40.07
CA VAL A 114 63.15 -3.82 -40.16
C VAL A 114 63.73 -2.92 -41.25
N ASN A 115 64.93 -2.40 -41.03
CA ASN A 115 65.61 -1.50 -41.94
C ASN A 115 66.67 -2.26 -42.74
N GLY A 116 66.45 -2.38 -44.05
CA GLY A 116 67.44 -2.89 -44.99
C GLY A 116 68.34 -1.78 -45.50
N SER A 117 69.65 -1.99 -45.50
CA SER A 117 70.61 -1.03 -46.06
C SER A 117 71.59 -1.74 -46.99
N GLY A 118 71.80 -1.14 -48.16
CA GLY A 118 73.03 -1.33 -48.92
C GLY A 118 74.00 -0.24 -48.53
N ASN A 119 75.29 -0.55 -48.34
CA ASN A 119 76.35 0.41 -48.00
C ASN A 119 76.48 1.67 -48.89
N ALA A 120 75.67 1.80 -49.95
CA ALA A 120 75.61 2.93 -50.85
C ALA A 120 74.32 3.78 -50.75
N GLU A 121 73.29 3.30 -50.06
CA GLU A 121 71.94 3.88 -50.04
C GLU A 121 71.50 4.13 -48.60
N THR A 122 70.57 5.07 -48.41
CA THR A 122 69.94 5.29 -47.10
C THR A 122 69.17 4.03 -46.68
N PRO A 123 69.13 3.69 -45.38
CA PRO A 123 68.32 2.59 -44.91
C PRO A 123 66.86 2.72 -45.37
N MET A 124 66.28 1.61 -45.80
CA MET A 124 64.93 1.50 -46.30
C MET A 124 64.11 0.62 -45.38
N GLU A 125 62.91 1.09 -45.04
CA GLU A 125 61.96 0.36 -44.21
C GLU A 125 61.38 -0.84 -44.98
N VAL A 126 61.45 -2.02 -44.36
CA VAL A 126 60.83 -3.25 -44.82
C VAL A 126 59.86 -3.70 -43.74
N ILE A 127 58.59 -3.77 -44.13
CA ILE A 127 57.52 -4.18 -43.24
C ILE A 127 57.20 -5.65 -43.52
N VAL A 128 57.29 -6.48 -42.49
CA VAL A 128 56.83 -7.88 -42.51
C VAL A 128 55.58 -7.99 -41.65
N ASN A 129 54.44 -8.26 -42.29
CA ASN A 129 53.18 -8.55 -41.61
C ASN A 129 53.04 -10.07 -41.44
N VAL A 130 52.66 -10.49 -40.25
CA VAL A 130 52.33 -11.89 -39.96
C VAL A 130 50.84 -12.09 -40.22
N ILE A 131 50.47 -13.04 -41.07
CA ILE A 131 49.09 -13.41 -41.37
C ILE A 131 48.66 -14.43 -40.33
N ASP A 132 47.57 -14.11 -39.66
CA ASP A 132 46.89 -14.93 -38.66
C ASP A 132 46.50 -16.32 -39.20
N GLN A 133 46.65 -17.35 -38.37
CA GLN A 133 46.14 -18.69 -38.57
C GLN A 133 45.29 -19.08 -37.37
N ASN A 134 44.22 -19.84 -37.58
CA ASN A 134 43.39 -20.33 -36.48
C ASN A 134 44.13 -21.44 -35.70
N ASP A 135 44.93 -21.05 -34.71
CA ASP A 135 45.69 -21.96 -33.86
C ASP A 135 45.42 -21.77 -32.35
N ASN A 136 44.65 -20.75 -31.97
CA ASN A 136 44.15 -20.60 -30.61
C ASN A 136 42.68 -21.04 -30.52
N SER A 137 42.36 -21.80 -29.47
CA SER A 137 40.96 -22.19 -29.22
C SER A 137 40.29 -21.20 -28.27
N PRO A 138 38.97 -20.98 -28.39
CA PRO A 138 38.24 -20.08 -27.51
C PRO A 138 38.37 -20.49 -26.04
N VAL A 139 38.60 -19.54 -25.14
CA VAL A 139 38.72 -19.78 -23.70
C VAL A 139 37.66 -18.99 -22.94
N PHE A 140 36.84 -19.69 -22.14
CA PHE A 140 35.89 -19.04 -21.24
C PHE A 140 36.61 -18.38 -20.06
N THR A 141 36.10 -17.23 -19.60
CA THR A 141 36.64 -16.54 -18.43
C THR A 141 36.65 -17.41 -17.16
N ASN A 142 35.60 -18.21 -16.98
CA ASN A 142 35.47 -19.19 -15.90
C ASN A 142 35.15 -20.58 -16.45
N SER A 143 35.65 -21.64 -15.78
CA SER A 143 35.29 -23.03 -16.10
C SER A 143 33.86 -23.38 -15.66
N THR A 144 33.31 -22.66 -14.69
CA THR A 144 31.97 -22.86 -14.15
C THR A 144 31.31 -21.52 -13.82
N TYR A 145 30.09 -21.33 -14.28
CA TYR A 145 29.24 -20.17 -13.97
C TYR A 145 28.08 -20.59 -13.08
N LEU A 146 27.69 -19.74 -12.14
CA LEU A 146 26.55 -19.95 -11.26
C LEU A 146 25.50 -18.88 -11.58
N GLY A 147 24.26 -19.31 -11.80
CA GLY A 147 23.14 -18.40 -12.07
C GLY A 147 21.90 -18.80 -11.28
N GLU A 148 20.96 -17.87 -11.16
CA GLU A 148 19.69 -18.07 -10.48
C GLU A 148 18.55 -17.63 -11.40
N VAL A 149 17.42 -18.34 -11.35
CA VAL A 149 16.24 -18.04 -12.17
C VAL A 149 14.97 -18.37 -11.40
N ALA A 150 14.01 -17.46 -11.34
CA ALA A 150 12.72 -17.74 -10.73
C ALA A 150 11.92 -18.73 -11.59
N GLU A 151 11.22 -19.68 -10.99
CA GLU A 151 10.44 -20.67 -11.75
C GLU A 151 9.29 -20.06 -12.56
N ALA A 152 8.70 -18.98 -12.06
CA ALA A 152 7.67 -18.21 -12.76
C ALA A 152 8.25 -17.26 -13.84
N SER A 153 9.54 -17.36 -14.17
CA SER A 153 10.17 -16.50 -15.18
C SER A 153 9.54 -16.70 -16.57
N PRO A 154 9.15 -15.61 -17.26
CA PRO A 154 8.57 -15.71 -18.59
C PRO A 154 9.62 -16.12 -19.64
N LYS A 155 9.15 -16.66 -20.76
CA LYS A 155 9.98 -16.88 -21.95
C LYS A 155 10.64 -15.56 -22.37
N GLY A 156 11.95 -15.61 -22.63
CA GLY A 156 12.80 -14.47 -23.00
C GLY A 156 13.52 -13.83 -21.81
N HIS A 157 13.21 -14.21 -20.57
CA HIS A 157 13.91 -13.70 -19.39
C HIS A 157 15.40 -14.07 -19.45
N THR A 158 16.29 -13.09 -19.23
CA THR A 158 17.74 -13.29 -19.25
C THR A 158 18.22 -13.75 -17.89
N VAL A 159 18.89 -14.90 -17.85
CA VAL A 159 19.33 -15.56 -16.62
C VAL A 159 20.78 -15.15 -16.28
N ILE A 160 21.68 -15.32 -17.24
CA ILE A 160 23.11 -15.06 -17.08
C ILE A 160 23.76 -14.85 -18.44
N GLN A 161 24.90 -14.13 -18.48
CA GLN A 161 25.72 -14.00 -19.67
C GLN A 161 27.09 -14.65 -19.44
N VAL A 162 27.52 -15.50 -20.37
CA VAL A 162 28.86 -16.10 -20.35
C VAL A 162 29.78 -15.40 -21.34
N LEU A 163 31.08 -15.39 -21.04
CA LEU A 163 32.09 -14.74 -21.87
C LEU A 163 33.24 -15.69 -22.17
N ALA A 164 33.58 -15.81 -23.45
CA ALA A 164 34.78 -16.43 -23.95
C ALA A 164 35.60 -15.45 -24.80
N THR A 165 36.90 -15.67 -24.87
CA THR A 165 37.86 -14.88 -25.64
C THR A 165 38.72 -15.79 -26.49
N ASP A 166 39.04 -15.33 -27.69
CA ASP A 166 40.02 -15.95 -28.59
C ASP A 166 41.27 -15.07 -28.69
N ALA A 167 42.44 -15.68 -28.82
CA ALA A 167 43.72 -14.98 -28.93
C ALA A 167 44.11 -14.65 -30.38
N ASP A 168 43.46 -15.28 -31.37
CA ASP A 168 43.63 -15.01 -32.79
C ASP A 168 43.25 -13.55 -33.16
N GLU A 169 43.39 -13.18 -34.43
CA GLU A 169 43.22 -11.78 -34.85
C GLU A 169 41.83 -11.21 -34.55
N PRO A 170 41.73 -10.13 -33.76
CA PRO A 170 40.44 -9.59 -33.35
C PRO A 170 39.68 -9.04 -34.55
N ASN A 171 38.38 -9.29 -34.58
CA ASN A 171 37.47 -8.95 -35.70
C ASN A 171 37.78 -9.70 -37.00
N ASN A 172 38.54 -10.79 -36.93
CA ASN A 172 38.69 -11.75 -38.02
C ASN A 172 37.78 -12.97 -37.78
N TYR A 173 37.57 -13.78 -38.81
CA TYR A 173 36.80 -15.02 -38.73
C TYR A 173 37.40 -16.00 -37.72
N ASN A 174 38.72 -16.04 -37.61
CA ASN A 174 39.44 -16.88 -36.63
C ASN A 174 39.12 -16.50 -35.18
N SER A 175 38.67 -15.27 -34.90
CA SER A 175 38.22 -14.85 -33.58
C SER A 175 36.70 -14.62 -33.50
N ASP A 176 35.91 -14.96 -34.52
CA ASP A 176 34.44 -14.77 -34.53
C ASP A 176 33.76 -15.90 -33.77
N LEU A 177 33.51 -15.66 -32.48
CA LEU A 177 32.96 -16.62 -31.56
C LEU A 177 31.44 -16.78 -31.70
N ARG A 178 30.99 -18.04 -31.73
CA ARG A 178 29.58 -18.41 -31.60
C ARG A 178 29.33 -19.35 -30.43
N TYR A 179 28.35 -18.98 -29.62
CA TYR A 179 27.94 -19.74 -28.44
C TYR A 179 26.80 -20.72 -28.75
N ARG A 180 26.84 -21.91 -28.15
CA ARG A 180 25.73 -22.88 -28.17
C ARG A 180 25.66 -23.70 -26.88
N ILE A 181 24.45 -24.11 -26.50
CA ILE A 181 24.22 -25.08 -25.44
C ILE A 181 24.34 -26.48 -26.06
N LEU A 182 25.21 -27.32 -25.50
CA LEU A 182 25.40 -28.70 -25.93
C LEU A 182 24.46 -29.67 -25.23
N SER A 183 24.24 -29.45 -23.93
CA SER A 183 23.38 -30.32 -23.11
C SER A 183 22.80 -29.56 -21.93
N GLN A 184 21.64 -30.04 -21.47
CA GLN A 184 20.95 -29.61 -20.26
C GLN A 184 20.65 -30.84 -19.41
N ASP A 185 21.00 -30.78 -18.13
CA ASP A 185 20.71 -31.81 -17.15
C ASP A 185 19.99 -31.19 -15.93
N PRO A 186 18.77 -31.63 -15.58
CA PRO A 186 17.98 -32.68 -16.21
C PRO A 186 17.39 -32.26 -17.57
N ALA A 187 17.14 -33.26 -18.43
CA ALA A 187 16.47 -33.06 -19.74
C ALA A 187 14.94 -32.90 -19.61
N LEU A 188 14.39 -33.01 -18.40
CA LEU A 188 12.97 -32.84 -18.10
C LEU A 188 12.71 -31.47 -17.45
N PRO A 189 11.49 -30.92 -17.56
CA PRO A 189 10.37 -31.41 -18.38
C PRO A 189 10.57 -31.20 -19.89
N ASN A 190 11.56 -30.41 -20.29
CA ASN A 190 11.92 -30.13 -21.68
C ASN A 190 13.45 -30.01 -21.76
N ASP A 191 14.08 -30.56 -22.80
CA ASP A 191 15.54 -30.57 -22.99
C ASP A 191 16.08 -29.24 -23.54
N ARG A 192 15.19 -28.28 -23.85
CA ARG A 192 15.49 -26.94 -24.37
C ARG A 192 14.81 -25.83 -23.56
N LEU A 193 14.85 -25.91 -22.23
CA LEU A 193 14.31 -24.86 -21.35
C LEU A 193 15.09 -23.57 -21.46
N PHE A 194 16.39 -23.66 -21.77
CA PHE A 194 17.28 -22.52 -21.94
C PHE A 194 17.77 -22.42 -23.38
N GLU A 195 17.98 -21.19 -23.84
CA GLU A 195 18.61 -20.86 -25.11
C GLU A 195 19.76 -19.89 -24.84
N ILE A 196 20.83 -19.98 -25.63
CA ILE A 196 21.95 -19.04 -25.57
C ILE A 196 21.99 -18.23 -26.86
N GLN A 197 22.11 -16.92 -26.72
CA GLN A 197 22.32 -16.04 -27.86
C GLN A 197 23.70 -16.30 -28.48
N PRO A 198 23.78 -16.64 -29.78
CA PRO A 198 25.03 -17.07 -30.39
C PRO A 198 26.14 -16.02 -30.40
N ILE A 199 25.82 -14.73 -30.33
CA ILE A 199 26.81 -13.64 -30.39
C ILE A 199 27.19 -13.15 -29.00
N THR A 200 26.20 -12.91 -28.14
CA THR A 200 26.41 -12.25 -26.85
C THR A 200 26.74 -13.22 -25.72
N GLY A 201 26.43 -14.52 -25.88
CA GLY A 201 26.54 -15.50 -24.80
C GLY A 201 25.48 -15.34 -23.71
N ALA A 202 24.43 -14.53 -23.95
CA ALA A 202 23.33 -14.37 -23.00
C ALA A 202 22.43 -15.61 -23.02
N ILE A 203 22.24 -16.23 -21.86
CA ILE A 203 21.35 -17.37 -21.66
C ILE A 203 19.98 -16.87 -21.20
N THR A 204 18.94 -17.27 -21.92
CA THR A 204 17.55 -16.87 -21.67
C THR A 204 16.64 -18.09 -21.50
N VAL A 205 15.54 -17.91 -20.78
CA VAL A 205 14.47 -18.92 -20.70
C VAL A 205 13.77 -19.04 -22.05
N ASN A 206 13.78 -20.22 -22.66
CA ASN A 206 13.18 -20.49 -23.97
C ASN A 206 11.80 -21.14 -23.88
N ALA A 207 11.53 -21.92 -22.84
CA ALA A 207 10.26 -22.61 -22.66
C ALA A 207 9.76 -22.50 -21.22
N VAL A 208 8.44 -22.54 -21.07
CA VAL A 208 7.77 -22.61 -19.77
C VAL A 208 7.96 -24.03 -19.20
N GLY A 209 8.02 -24.15 -17.87
CA GLY A 209 8.15 -25.42 -17.18
C GLY A 209 9.35 -25.51 -16.22
N LEU A 210 9.94 -24.38 -15.84
CA LEU A 210 10.74 -24.33 -14.63
C LEU A 210 9.80 -24.58 -13.45
N ASP A 211 10.21 -25.48 -12.56
CA ASP A 211 9.43 -25.97 -11.42
C ASP A 211 10.46 -26.42 -10.39
N ARG A 212 10.60 -25.63 -9.33
CA ARG A 212 11.59 -25.83 -8.28
C ARG A 212 11.28 -27.09 -7.48
N GLU A 213 10.01 -27.38 -7.23
CA GLU A 213 9.54 -28.54 -6.46
C GLU A 213 9.93 -29.85 -7.12
N LYS A 214 10.01 -29.88 -8.46
CA LYS A 214 10.49 -31.04 -9.23
C LYS A 214 11.98 -30.99 -9.54
N TYR A 215 12.47 -29.86 -10.06
CA TYR A 215 13.83 -29.70 -10.58
C TYR A 215 14.46 -28.38 -10.11
N PRO A 216 15.00 -28.33 -8.89
CA PRO A 216 15.52 -27.09 -8.30
C PRO A 216 16.85 -26.62 -8.93
N LYS A 217 17.50 -27.45 -9.76
CA LYS A 217 18.81 -27.14 -10.36
C LYS A 217 18.92 -27.69 -11.77
N TYR A 218 19.53 -26.90 -12.65
CA TYR A 218 19.89 -27.28 -14.00
C TYR A 218 21.38 -27.07 -14.23
N THR A 219 22.04 -28.04 -14.86
CA THR A 219 23.43 -27.93 -15.32
C THR A 219 23.45 -27.88 -16.84
N LEU A 220 24.03 -26.82 -17.39
CA LEU A 220 24.21 -26.64 -18.84
C LEU A 220 25.68 -26.85 -19.19
N GLU A 221 25.95 -27.61 -20.25
CA GLU A 221 27.26 -27.61 -20.91
C GLU A 221 27.19 -26.66 -22.10
N VAL A 222 27.97 -25.58 -22.08
CA VAL A 222 28.05 -24.62 -23.19
C VAL A 222 29.37 -24.75 -23.93
N GLN A 223 29.32 -24.38 -25.19
CA GLN A 223 30.48 -24.32 -26.06
C GLN A 223 30.55 -22.95 -26.73
N ALA A 224 31.76 -22.41 -26.80
CA ALA A 224 32.11 -21.31 -27.70
C ALA A 224 32.97 -21.89 -28.81
N ALA A 225 32.67 -21.57 -30.06
CA ALA A 225 33.44 -22.01 -31.21
C ALA A 225 33.78 -20.81 -32.11
N ASP A 226 35.03 -20.71 -32.55
CA ASP A 226 35.47 -19.69 -33.49
C ASP A 226 35.01 -20.00 -34.93
N MET A 227 35.50 -19.22 -35.91
CA MET A 227 35.15 -19.38 -37.32
C MET A 227 33.65 -19.39 -37.56
N GLY A 228 32.93 -18.47 -36.90
CA GLY A 228 31.48 -18.40 -37.01
C GLY A 228 30.76 -19.64 -36.46
N GLY A 229 31.40 -20.39 -35.56
CA GLY A 229 30.85 -21.58 -34.90
C GLY A 229 31.30 -22.92 -35.45
N GLU A 230 32.17 -22.92 -36.47
CA GLU A 230 32.60 -24.13 -37.20
C GLU A 230 34.08 -24.48 -37.01
N GLY A 231 34.83 -23.72 -36.20
CA GLY A 231 36.26 -23.93 -35.99
C GLY A 231 36.61 -24.60 -34.64
N LEU A 232 37.65 -24.11 -33.97
CA LEU A 232 38.10 -24.67 -32.69
C LEU A 232 37.10 -24.30 -31.59
N THR A 233 37.10 -25.07 -30.49
CA THR A 233 36.04 -24.97 -29.50
C THR A 233 36.55 -24.99 -28.06
N GLY A 234 36.03 -24.06 -27.25
CA GLY A 234 36.11 -24.07 -25.80
C GLY A 234 34.81 -24.52 -25.17
N LYS A 235 34.86 -25.07 -23.94
CA LYS A 235 33.68 -25.52 -23.20
C LYS A 235 33.65 -24.99 -21.77
N ALA A 236 32.46 -24.75 -21.24
CA ALA A 236 32.24 -24.40 -19.84
C ALA A 236 30.94 -25.02 -19.30
N LYS A 237 30.83 -25.10 -17.97
CA LYS A 237 29.61 -25.54 -17.29
C LYS A 237 28.87 -24.35 -16.68
N ILE A 238 27.55 -24.36 -16.73
CA ILE A 238 26.71 -23.42 -15.97
C ILE A 238 25.82 -24.23 -15.03
N ILE A 239 25.75 -23.82 -13.77
CA ILE A 239 24.84 -24.39 -12.78
C ILE A 239 23.81 -23.32 -12.45
N LEU A 240 22.58 -23.55 -12.87
CA LEU A 240 21.43 -22.70 -12.62
C LEU A 240 20.64 -23.24 -11.43
N THR A 241 20.38 -22.40 -10.44
CA THR A 241 19.49 -22.70 -9.32
C THR A 241 18.13 -22.05 -9.57
N VAL A 242 17.06 -22.84 -9.49
CA VAL A 242 15.70 -22.32 -9.62
C VAL A 242 15.27 -21.76 -8.27
N THR A 243 14.82 -20.50 -8.24
CA THR A 243 14.33 -19.84 -7.03
C THR A 243 12.81 -19.93 -6.95
N ASP A 244 12.32 -20.08 -5.72
CA ASP A 244 10.91 -20.21 -5.36
C ASP A 244 10.10 -18.99 -5.80
N SER A 245 8.90 -19.24 -6.30
CA SER A 245 7.84 -18.28 -6.59
C SER A 245 6.54 -18.82 -6.04
N ASN A 246 5.59 -17.95 -5.69
CA ASN A 246 4.28 -18.41 -5.21
C ASN A 246 3.43 -18.98 -6.36
N ASP A 247 3.66 -20.23 -6.76
CA ASP A 247 2.95 -20.91 -7.83
C ASP A 247 2.14 -22.14 -7.36
N ASN A 248 2.22 -22.47 -6.06
CA ASN A 248 1.33 -23.42 -5.42
C ASN A 248 0.39 -22.70 -4.45
N ALA A 249 -0.91 -22.94 -4.59
CA ALA A 249 -1.89 -22.37 -3.67
C ALA A 249 -2.08 -23.26 -2.43
N PRO A 250 -2.24 -22.67 -1.24
CA PRO A 250 -2.45 -23.42 -0.01
C PRO A 250 -3.81 -24.11 -0.08
N ALA A 251 -3.82 -25.42 0.15
CA ALA A 251 -5.02 -26.25 0.07
C ALA A 251 -5.42 -26.74 1.46
N PHE A 252 -6.70 -26.62 1.81
CA PHE A 252 -7.23 -27.20 3.04
C PHE A 252 -7.11 -28.73 3.04
N THR A 253 -6.72 -29.30 4.18
CA THR A 253 -6.68 -30.76 4.34
C THR A 253 -8.07 -31.39 4.37
N GLN A 254 -9.11 -30.61 4.68
CA GLN A 254 -10.51 -31.01 4.68
C GLN A 254 -11.37 -29.92 4.02
N SER A 255 -12.38 -30.32 3.25
CA SER A 255 -13.31 -29.37 2.58
C SER A 255 -14.37 -28.80 3.52
N SER A 256 -14.65 -29.50 4.63
CA SER A 256 -15.56 -29.04 5.66
C SER A 256 -15.08 -29.39 7.07
N TYR A 257 -15.43 -28.51 8.00
CA TYR A 257 -15.16 -28.66 9.42
C TYR A 257 -16.46 -28.48 10.20
N GLU A 258 -16.64 -29.25 11.27
CA GLU A 258 -17.79 -29.13 12.16
C GLU A 258 -17.32 -28.98 13.60
N ALA A 259 -17.90 -28.03 14.32
CA ALA A 259 -17.55 -27.75 15.70
C ALA A 259 -18.77 -27.31 16.50
N THR A 260 -18.70 -27.48 17.81
CA THR A 260 -19.72 -27.03 18.76
C THR A 260 -19.13 -26.01 19.72
N VAL A 261 -19.90 -24.97 20.02
CA VAL A 261 -19.50 -23.95 20.98
C VAL A 261 -20.70 -23.59 21.84
N ALA A 262 -20.48 -23.48 23.15
CA ALA A 262 -21.50 -22.97 24.05
C ALA A 262 -21.75 -21.49 23.77
N GLU A 263 -23.02 -21.08 23.83
CA GLU A 263 -23.36 -19.67 23.71
C GLU A 263 -22.77 -18.81 24.84
N ASN A 264 -22.83 -17.49 24.69
CA ASN A 264 -22.28 -16.52 25.64
C ASN A 264 -20.75 -16.60 25.91
N LYS A 265 -20.02 -17.50 25.22
CA LYS A 265 -18.55 -17.59 25.33
C LYS A 265 -17.85 -16.66 24.35
N VAL A 266 -17.06 -15.73 24.90
CA VAL A 266 -16.14 -14.86 24.17
C VAL A 266 -14.74 -15.48 24.16
N ASP A 267 -13.99 -15.30 23.06
CA ASP A 267 -12.64 -15.82 22.84
C ASP A 267 -12.53 -17.35 22.95
N ALA A 268 -13.63 -18.07 22.72
CA ALA A 268 -13.62 -19.52 22.69
C ALA A 268 -13.06 -20.01 21.35
N GLN A 269 -12.03 -20.86 21.41
CA GLN A 269 -11.49 -21.52 20.23
C GLN A 269 -12.48 -22.58 19.74
N ILE A 270 -12.94 -22.44 18.49
CA ILE A 270 -13.97 -23.30 17.90
C ILE A 270 -13.33 -24.46 17.16
N VAL A 271 -12.49 -24.14 16.18
CA VAL A 271 -11.88 -25.13 15.30
C VAL A 271 -10.49 -24.68 14.85
N LYS A 272 -9.63 -25.67 14.58
CA LYS A 272 -8.35 -25.49 13.90
C LYS A 272 -8.44 -26.14 12.53
N MET A 273 -8.19 -25.36 11.49
CA MET A 273 -8.12 -25.80 10.11
C MET A 273 -6.65 -25.89 9.72
N SER A 274 -6.26 -26.93 9.01
CA SER A 274 -4.87 -27.10 8.53
C SER A 274 -4.84 -27.01 7.02
N VAL A 275 -3.78 -26.42 6.49
CA VAL A 275 -3.54 -26.33 5.04
C VAL A 275 -2.20 -26.95 4.67
N GLN A 276 -2.04 -27.28 3.40
CA GLN A 276 -0.80 -27.76 2.81
C GLN A 276 -0.45 -26.88 1.62
N ASP A 277 0.82 -26.52 1.54
CA ASP A 277 1.40 -25.72 0.47
C ASP A 277 2.74 -26.35 0.08
N SER A 278 3.05 -26.37 -1.21
CA SER A 278 4.24 -27.02 -1.77
C SER A 278 5.40 -26.05 -2.02
N ASP A 279 5.16 -24.75 -1.92
CA ASP A 279 6.21 -23.71 -2.00
C ASP A 279 7.25 -23.88 -0.88
N ASP A 280 8.35 -23.14 -0.96
CA ASP A 280 9.45 -23.28 -0.01
C ASP A 280 9.03 -23.01 1.45
N PRO A 281 9.22 -23.96 2.39
CA PRO A 281 8.74 -23.80 3.76
C PRO A 281 9.30 -22.56 4.47
N HIS A 282 8.44 -21.90 5.24
CA HIS A 282 8.74 -20.67 6.01
C HIS A 282 9.01 -19.42 5.16
N THR A 283 8.72 -19.45 3.86
CA THR A 283 8.69 -18.24 3.03
C THR A 283 7.31 -17.58 3.05
N PRO A 284 7.20 -16.30 2.64
CA PRO A 284 5.90 -15.66 2.46
C PRO A 284 5.02 -16.32 1.39
N ALA A 285 5.63 -17.01 0.41
CA ALA A 285 4.93 -17.81 -0.59
C ALA A 285 4.25 -19.01 0.07
N TRP A 286 4.88 -19.65 1.07
CA TRP A 286 4.29 -20.77 1.79
C TRP A 286 3.39 -20.39 2.98
N ASN A 287 3.59 -19.22 3.59
CA ASN A 287 2.86 -18.80 4.79
C ASN A 287 1.38 -18.52 4.50
N ALA A 288 0.48 -19.24 5.16
CA ALA A 288 -0.95 -19.11 4.96
C ALA A 288 -1.60 -17.94 5.73
N LYS A 289 -2.57 -17.31 5.09
CA LYS A 289 -3.38 -16.19 5.56
C LYS A 289 -4.85 -16.53 5.37
N PHE A 290 -5.57 -16.63 6.48
CA PHE A 290 -6.96 -17.04 6.50
C PHE A 290 -7.89 -15.83 6.55
N LYS A 291 -9.05 -15.93 5.90
CA LYS A 291 -10.10 -14.92 5.93
C LYS A 291 -11.49 -15.57 5.91
N ILE A 292 -12.38 -15.08 6.77
CA ILE A 292 -13.80 -15.41 6.69
C ILE A 292 -14.39 -14.54 5.57
N VAL A 293 -14.88 -15.18 4.51
CA VAL A 293 -15.41 -14.50 3.32
C VAL A 293 -16.93 -14.41 3.32
N ASP A 294 -17.62 -15.33 4.01
CA ASP A 294 -19.08 -15.33 4.12
C ASP A 294 -19.54 -16.06 5.41
N GLY A 295 -20.81 -15.87 5.78
CA GLY A 295 -21.46 -16.56 6.90
C GLY A 295 -21.39 -15.84 8.26
N ASP A 296 -20.70 -14.70 8.35
CA ASP A 296 -20.61 -13.88 9.57
C ASP A 296 -20.79 -12.37 9.30
N PRO A 297 -22.01 -11.91 8.96
CA PRO A 297 -22.26 -10.49 8.76
C PRO A 297 -22.17 -9.66 10.05
N GLY A 298 -22.28 -10.29 11.22
CA GLY A 298 -22.28 -9.62 12.53
C GLY A 298 -20.89 -9.46 13.16
N GLY A 299 -19.85 -10.06 12.56
CA GLY A 299 -18.50 -10.11 13.12
C GLY A 299 -18.48 -10.83 14.47
N HIS A 300 -19.20 -11.94 14.57
CA HIS A 300 -19.23 -12.81 15.76
C HIS A 300 -17.99 -13.70 15.85
N PHE A 301 -17.28 -13.92 14.75
CA PHE A 301 -16.11 -14.78 14.65
C PHE A 301 -14.88 -14.02 14.18
N THR A 302 -13.72 -14.50 14.62
CA THR A 302 -12.41 -14.05 14.13
C THR A 302 -11.60 -15.26 13.72
N VAL A 303 -10.76 -15.08 12.71
CA VAL A 303 -9.80 -16.10 12.27
C VAL A 303 -8.39 -15.57 12.43
N LYS A 304 -7.51 -16.36 13.05
CA LYS A 304 -6.09 -16.04 13.23
C LYS A 304 -5.25 -17.16 12.65
N THR A 305 -4.15 -16.81 11.99
CA THR A 305 -3.14 -17.79 11.59
C THR A 305 -2.38 -18.27 12.83
N GLY A 306 -2.23 -19.59 12.97
CA GLY A 306 -1.44 -20.25 14.01
C GLY A 306 0.07 -19.99 13.88
N ILE A 307 0.82 -20.43 14.88
CA ILE A 307 2.27 -20.16 15.00
C ILE A 307 3.06 -20.81 13.86
N ASN A 308 2.63 -21.98 13.38
CA ASN A 308 3.26 -22.71 12.29
C ASN A 308 2.91 -22.16 10.89
N LYS A 309 2.13 -21.07 10.80
CA LYS A 309 1.72 -20.44 9.54
C LYS A 309 0.96 -21.34 8.55
N GLN A 310 0.56 -22.54 8.97
CA GLN A 310 -0.24 -23.50 8.19
C GLN A 310 -1.56 -23.87 8.86
N GLU A 311 -1.88 -23.24 9.99
CA GLU A 311 -3.13 -23.46 10.71
C GLU A 311 -3.97 -22.19 10.77
N GLY A 312 -5.26 -22.31 10.52
CA GLY A 312 -6.26 -21.27 10.73
C GLY A 312 -7.07 -21.60 11.98
N ILE A 313 -7.08 -20.70 12.96
CA ILE A 313 -7.79 -20.88 14.22
C ILE A 313 -8.98 -19.93 14.23
N ILE A 314 -10.20 -20.48 14.28
CA ILE A 314 -11.43 -19.69 14.42
C ILE A 314 -11.79 -19.59 15.90
N SER A 315 -12.06 -18.37 16.34
CA SER A 315 -12.50 -18.04 17.71
C SER A 315 -13.73 -17.15 17.72
N THR A 316 -14.53 -17.22 18.77
CA THR A 316 -15.63 -16.27 18.99
C THR A 316 -15.10 -14.89 19.36
N ALA A 317 -15.49 -13.86 18.63
CA ALA A 317 -15.18 -12.47 18.93
C ALA A 317 -16.24 -11.81 19.83
N LYS A 318 -17.48 -12.28 19.71
CA LYS A 318 -18.63 -11.86 20.52
C LYS A 318 -19.34 -13.10 21.06
N GLY A 319 -20.09 -12.93 22.14
CA GLY A 319 -21.02 -13.96 22.60
C GLY A 319 -21.98 -14.33 21.48
N LEU A 320 -22.18 -15.64 21.29
CA LEU A 320 -23.26 -16.15 20.44
C LEU A 320 -24.54 -16.22 21.28
N ASP A 321 -25.66 -16.15 20.57
CA ASP A 321 -27.02 -16.20 21.11
C ASP A 321 -27.73 -17.32 20.35
N PHE A 322 -28.06 -18.41 21.07
CA PHE A 322 -28.64 -19.61 20.51
C PHE A 322 -30.07 -19.37 20.02
N GLU A 323 -30.88 -18.65 20.81
CA GLU A 323 -32.27 -18.29 20.53
C GLU A 323 -32.41 -17.55 19.21
N LYS A 324 -31.41 -16.72 18.88
CA LYS A 324 -31.35 -16.02 17.61
C LYS A 324 -30.86 -16.92 16.47
N ASN A 325 -29.73 -17.61 16.67
CA ASN A 325 -29.10 -18.45 15.65
C ASN A 325 -28.42 -19.67 16.29
N SER A 326 -29.03 -20.84 16.15
CA SER A 326 -28.48 -22.11 16.64
C SER A 326 -27.36 -22.70 15.77
N LYS A 327 -27.15 -22.17 14.56
CA LYS A 327 -26.17 -22.68 13.59
C LYS A 327 -25.60 -21.57 12.72
N TYR A 328 -24.27 -21.55 12.61
CA TYR A 328 -23.54 -20.70 11.67
C TYR A 328 -22.82 -21.56 10.64
N THR A 329 -22.86 -21.14 9.36
CA THR A 329 -22.12 -21.78 8.28
C THR A 329 -21.19 -20.75 7.69
N LEU A 330 -19.90 -20.85 8.02
CA LEU A 330 -18.87 -19.90 7.62
C LEU A 330 -18.18 -20.43 6.37
N LEU A 331 -17.93 -19.54 5.41
CA LEU A 331 -17.04 -19.81 4.29
C LEU A 331 -15.70 -19.14 4.57
N VAL A 332 -14.63 -19.94 4.61
CA VAL A 332 -13.28 -19.47 4.92
C VAL A 332 -12.39 -19.67 3.71
N ALA A 333 -11.73 -18.61 3.28
CA ALA A 333 -10.71 -18.66 2.23
C ALA A 333 -9.31 -18.67 2.84
N VAL A 334 -8.36 -19.26 2.14
CA VAL A 334 -6.93 -19.21 2.45
C VAL A 334 -6.14 -18.75 1.25
N GLU A 335 -5.20 -17.83 1.50
CA GLU A 335 -4.25 -17.27 0.55
C GLU A 335 -2.87 -17.23 1.22
N ASN A 336 -1.81 -16.91 0.48
CA ASN A 336 -0.48 -16.73 1.07
C ASN A 336 -0.27 -15.27 1.52
N GLU A 337 0.88 -14.99 2.14
CA GLU A 337 1.23 -13.62 2.55
C GLU A 337 1.57 -12.72 1.34
N VAL A 338 1.98 -13.32 0.22
CA VAL A 338 2.26 -12.65 -1.06
C VAL A 338 1.30 -13.12 -2.16
N PRO A 339 1.03 -12.29 -3.19
CA PRO A 339 0.19 -12.69 -4.32
C PRO A 339 0.78 -13.87 -5.10
N PHE A 340 -0.07 -14.66 -5.74
CA PHE A 340 0.35 -15.73 -6.63
C PHE A 340 1.12 -15.18 -7.84
N ALA A 341 2.25 -15.81 -8.17
CA ALA A 341 3.03 -15.53 -9.36
C ALA A 341 2.29 -15.94 -10.65
N VAL A 342 1.41 -16.94 -10.54
CA VAL A 342 0.51 -17.40 -11.61
C VAL A 342 -0.94 -17.32 -11.17
N ARG A 343 -1.90 -17.28 -12.12
CA ARG A 343 -3.32 -17.18 -11.76
C ARG A 343 -3.84 -18.52 -11.22
N LEU A 344 -4.04 -18.60 -9.91
CA LEU A 344 -4.57 -19.77 -9.22
C LEU A 344 -5.92 -19.49 -8.57
N PRO A 345 -6.79 -20.50 -8.44
CA PRO A 345 -8.02 -20.38 -7.67
C PRO A 345 -7.72 -20.37 -6.16
N THR A 346 -8.31 -19.44 -5.42
CA THR A 346 -8.26 -19.42 -3.96
C THR A 346 -9.02 -20.61 -3.38
N ALA A 347 -8.39 -21.36 -2.48
CA ALA A 347 -9.04 -22.49 -1.81
C ALA A 347 -10.01 -21.99 -0.73
N THR A 348 -11.16 -22.65 -0.63
CA THR A 348 -12.19 -22.34 0.38
C THR A 348 -12.63 -23.60 1.13
N ALA A 349 -12.87 -23.47 2.43
CA ALA A 349 -13.46 -24.51 3.27
C ALA A 349 -14.74 -24.00 3.95
N THR A 350 -15.64 -24.94 4.23
CA THR A 350 -16.90 -24.65 4.93
C THR A 350 -16.78 -25.04 6.40
N VAL A 351 -17.11 -24.13 7.31
CA VAL A 351 -17.08 -24.40 8.76
C VAL A 351 -18.49 -24.29 9.31
N VAL A 352 -19.00 -25.41 9.80
CA VAL A 352 -20.30 -25.48 10.46
C VAL A 352 -20.11 -25.38 11.96
N VAL A 353 -20.61 -24.30 12.54
CA VAL A 353 -20.58 -24.05 13.98
C VAL A 353 -21.98 -24.28 14.54
N ASN A 354 -22.14 -25.32 15.34
CA ASN A 354 -23.36 -25.61 16.07
C ASN A 354 -23.29 -24.93 17.45
N VAL A 355 -24.23 -24.05 17.73
CA VAL A 355 -24.31 -23.38 19.03
C VAL A 355 -25.02 -24.31 20.01
N LEU A 356 -24.39 -24.53 21.16
CA LEU A 356 -25.00 -25.27 22.25
C LEU A 356 -25.71 -24.28 23.17
N ASP A 357 -27.02 -24.46 23.26
CA ASP A 357 -27.91 -23.81 24.23
C ASP A 357 -27.36 -24.03 25.66
N VAL A 358 -27.18 -22.94 26.40
CA VAL A 358 -26.86 -22.87 27.82
C VAL A 358 -28.03 -22.22 28.54
N ASN A 359 -28.42 -22.79 29.68
CA ASN A 359 -29.53 -22.27 30.48
C ASN A 359 -29.33 -20.80 30.83
N GLU A 360 -30.29 -19.95 30.51
CA GLU A 360 -30.29 -18.54 30.89
C GLU A 360 -31.32 -18.25 32.00
N ALA A 361 -31.13 -17.15 32.73
CA ALA A 361 -32.05 -16.78 33.80
C ALA A 361 -33.33 -16.16 33.21
N PRO A 362 -34.52 -16.41 33.80
CA PRO A 362 -35.75 -15.78 33.35
C PRO A 362 -35.70 -14.25 33.44
N VAL A 363 -36.18 -13.55 32.41
CA VAL A 363 -36.11 -12.09 32.26
C VAL A 363 -37.48 -11.46 32.51
N PHE A 364 -37.50 -10.41 33.36
CA PHE A 364 -38.69 -9.60 33.56
C PHE A 364 -38.82 -8.55 32.45
N ASP A 365 -40.00 -8.48 31.82
CA ASP A 365 -40.35 -7.41 30.89
C ASP A 365 -41.68 -6.75 31.32
N PRO A 366 -41.67 -5.48 31.78
CA PRO A 366 -40.51 -4.59 31.89
C PRO A 366 -39.58 -4.96 33.06
N ALA A 367 -38.31 -4.56 32.97
CA ALA A 367 -37.30 -4.82 34.01
C ALA A 367 -37.63 -4.18 35.37
N GLU A 368 -38.41 -3.11 35.38
CA GLU A 368 -39.00 -2.54 36.59
C GLU A 368 -40.50 -2.37 36.40
N LYS A 369 -41.29 -2.81 37.39
CA LYS A 369 -42.74 -2.66 37.37
C LYS A 369 -43.19 -1.61 38.38
N LEU A 370 -43.84 -0.57 37.87
CA LEU A 370 -44.41 0.54 38.64
C LEU A 370 -45.93 0.37 38.71
N VAL A 371 -46.50 0.47 39.92
CA VAL A 371 -47.95 0.37 40.11
C VAL A 371 -48.41 1.41 41.14
N SER A 372 -49.54 2.07 40.89
CA SER A 372 -50.19 2.93 41.88
C SER A 372 -51.44 2.24 42.41
N LYS A 373 -51.58 2.14 43.73
CA LYS A 373 -52.77 1.59 44.40
C LYS A 373 -53.13 2.40 45.64
N GLN A 374 -54.38 2.27 46.09
CA GLN A 374 -54.80 2.83 47.36
C GLN A 374 -54.28 1.95 48.52
N GLU A 375 -54.01 2.56 49.66
CA GLU A 375 -53.50 1.86 50.86
C GLU A 375 -54.53 0.94 51.52
N ASP A 376 -55.83 1.21 51.32
CA ASP A 376 -56.96 0.49 51.92
C ASP A 376 -57.33 -0.82 51.19
N LEU A 377 -56.45 -1.29 50.30
CA LEU A 377 -56.60 -2.57 49.64
C LEU A 377 -56.75 -3.70 50.68
N ALA A 378 -57.86 -4.42 50.57
CA ALA A 378 -58.15 -5.55 51.45
C ALA A 378 -57.08 -6.64 51.33
N VAL A 379 -56.87 -7.39 52.41
CA VAL A 379 -56.06 -8.62 52.37
C VAL A 379 -56.61 -9.56 51.29
N ASP A 380 -55.71 -10.22 50.56
CA ASP A 380 -55.95 -11.09 49.39
C ASP A 380 -56.42 -10.39 48.11
N SER A 381 -56.51 -9.06 48.08
CA SER A 381 -56.77 -8.30 46.86
C SER A 381 -55.58 -8.31 45.89
N ASP A 382 -55.86 -8.23 44.59
CA ASP A 382 -54.86 -8.26 43.53
C ASP A 382 -54.20 -6.88 43.34
N VAL A 383 -52.87 -6.83 43.49
CA VAL A 383 -52.07 -5.64 43.23
C VAL A 383 -51.78 -5.55 41.73
N VAL A 384 -51.04 -6.53 41.20
CA VAL A 384 -50.64 -6.60 39.79
C VAL A 384 -50.17 -8.00 39.44
N GLN A 385 -50.27 -8.39 38.18
CA GLN A 385 -49.56 -9.53 37.64
C GLN A 385 -48.20 -9.08 37.11
N TYR A 386 -47.12 -9.64 37.63
CA TYR A 386 -45.76 -9.36 37.18
C TYR A 386 -45.06 -10.66 36.78
N THR A 387 -44.89 -10.83 35.48
CA THR A 387 -44.38 -12.06 34.87
C THR A 387 -43.00 -11.85 34.27
N ALA A 388 -42.21 -12.92 34.25
CA ALA A 388 -40.96 -13.05 33.54
C ALA A 388 -41.11 -14.13 32.47
N TYR A 389 -40.39 -14.00 31.37
CA TYR A 389 -40.26 -15.05 30.35
C TYR A 389 -38.87 -15.67 30.43
N ASP A 390 -38.77 -16.95 30.09
CA ASP A 390 -37.50 -17.65 29.99
C ASP A 390 -36.97 -17.47 28.55
N PRO A 391 -35.76 -16.92 28.34
CA PRO A 391 -35.16 -16.85 27.01
C PRO A 391 -34.97 -18.23 26.38
N ASP A 392 -34.72 -19.28 27.17
CA ASP A 392 -34.38 -20.63 26.69
C ASP A 392 -35.54 -21.23 25.87
N THR A 393 -35.47 -21.14 24.53
CA THR A 393 -36.57 -21.60 23.66
C THR A 393 -36.52 -23.09 23.36
N ALA A 394 -35.33 -23.69 23.32
CA ALA A 394 -35.17 -25.11 23.05
C ALA A 394 -35.43 -26.00 24.28
N ARG A 395 -35.50 -25.41 25.47
CA ARG A 395 -35.79 -26.11 26.73
C ARG A 395 -37.21 -25.84 27.21
N LYS A 396 -37.89 -26.89 27.67
CA LYS A 396 -39.23 -26.76 28.26
C LYS A 396 -39.11 -26.45 29.76
N GLN A 397 -38.66 -25.24 30.08
CA GLN A 397 -38.56 -24.75 31.45
C GLN A 397 -39.87 -24.10 31.93
N LYS A 398 -40.07 -24.10 33.25
CA LYS A 398 -41.20 -23.42 33.91
C LYS A 398 -40.65 -22.32 34.82
N VAL A 399 -41.06 -21.09 34.54
CA VAL A 399 -40.73 -19.93 35.38
C VAL A 399 -41.56 -19.95 36.66
N MET A 400 -40.89 -19.84 37.81
CA MET A 400 -41.50 -19.71 39.12
C MET A 400 -41.10 -18.40 39.79
N TYR A 401 -41.98 -17.86 40.62
CA TYR A 401 -41.83 -16.55 41.26
C TYR A 401 -41.68 -16.67 42.77
N ARG A 402 -40.89 -15.76 43.36
CA ARG A 402 -40.74 -15.60 44.81
C ARG A 402 -40.44 -14.15 45.18
N ILE A 403 -40.77 -13.77 46.42
CA ILE A 403 -40.35 -12.48 46.96
C ILE A 403 -38.95 -12.66 47.55
N ILE A 404 -38.00 -11.84 47.09
CA ILE A 404 -36.64 -11.82 47.63
C ILE A 404 -36.55 -10.82 48.79
N ARG A 405 -37.15 -9.64 48.63
CA ARG A 405 -37.12 -8.59 49.64
C ARG A 405 -38.46 -7.86 49.71
N ASP A 406 -39.07 -7.88 50.89
CA ASP A 406 -40.32 -7.17 51.18
C ASP A 406 -40.23 -6.62 52.62
N PRO A 407 -39.70 -5.40 52.81
CA PRO A 407 -39.31 -4.88 54.13
C PRO A 407 -40.41 -4.90 55.20
N ALA A 408 -41.65 -4.63 54.79
CA ALA A 408 -42.81 -4.59 55.68
C ALA A 408 -43.65 -5.88 55.65
N GLY A 409 -43.33 -6.84 54.77
CA GLY A 409 -44.06 -8.12 54.68
C GLY A 409 -45.50 -7.99 54.15
N TRP A 410 -45.80 -6.94 53.39
CA TRP A 410 -47.16 -6.63 52.92
C TRP A 410 -47.60 -7.41 51.69
N LEU A 411 -46.68 -8.07 50.99
CA LEU A 411 -46.96 -8.66 49.70
C LEU A 411 -46.85 -10.19 49.74
N ASN A 412 -47.59 -10.85 48.87
CA ASN A 412 -47.43 -12.25 48.53
C ASN A 412 -47.42 -12.40 47.01
N VAL A 413 -46.64 -13.35 46.47
CA VAL A 413 -46.59 -13.63 45.03
C VAL A 413 -47.00 -15.08 44.77
N GLY A 414 -47.91 -15.27 43.82
CA GLY A 414 -48.29 -16.60 43.33
C GLY A 414 -47.09 -17.27 42.64
N LYS A 415 -46.67 -18.43 43.16
CA LYS A 415 -45.47 -19.15 42.72
C LYS A 415 -45.44 -19.46 41.21
N GLU A 416 -46.59 -19.75 40.61
CA GLU A 416 -46.69 -20.14 39.19
C GLU A 416 -47.28 -19.04 38.29
N THR A 417 -48.01 -18.09 38.87
CA THR A 417 -48.78 -17.10 38.09
C THR A 417 -48.13 -15.71 38.03
N GLY A 418 -47.19 -15.41 38.95
CA GLY A 418 -46.63 -14.08 39.11
C GLY A 418 -47.64 -13.03 39.62
N LEU A 419 -48.80 -13.47 40.13
CA LEU A 419 -49.82 -12.57 40.66
C LEU A 419 -49.44 -12.10 42.07
N ILE A 420 -49.25 -10.80 42.24
CA ILE A 420 -48.91 -10.18 43.51
C ILE A 420 -50.21 -9.77 44.23
N LYS A 421 -50.40 -10.26 45.45
CA LYS A 421 -51.55 -9.99 46.31
C LYS A 421 -51.13 -9.32 47.61
N VAL A 422 -52.07 -8.61 48.23
CA VAL A 422 -51.89 -8.00 49.55
C VAL A 422 -51.95 -9.07 50.63
N LYS A 423 -50.87 -9.22 51.42
CA LYS A 423 -50.76 -10.15 52.54
C LYS A 423 -51.15 -9.52 53.87
N SER A 424 -50.81 -8.25 54.05
CA SER A 424 -51.08 -7.47 55.26
C SER A 424 -51.51 -6.06 54.86
N LEU A 425 -52.26 -5.39 55.73
CA LEU A 425 -52.69 -4.00 55.52
C LEU A 425 -51.47 -3.13 55.20
N MET A 426 -51.55 -2.43 54.08
CA MET A 426 -50.52 -1.49 53.63
C MET A 426 -50.77 -0.13 54.28
N ASP A 427 -49.71 0.55 54.65
CA ASP A 427 -49.78 1.83 55.35
C ASP A 427 -48.78 2.80 54.71
N ARG A 428 -49.29 3.85 54.05
CA ARG A 428 -48.43 4.81 53.35
C ARG A 428 -47.52 5.56 54.32
N GLU A 429 -47.95 5.80 55.56
CA GLU A 429 -47.20 6.56 56.57
C GLU A 429 -46.14 5.71 57.27
N SER A 430 -46.00 4.44 56.91
CA SER A 430 -45.00 3.56 57.46
C SER A 430 -43.58 4.01 57.13
N SER A 431 -42.65 3.84 58.07
CA SER A 431 -41.21 4.11 57.88
C SER A 431 -40.55 3.29 56.74
N PHE A 432 -41.21 2.23 56.26
CA PHE A 432 -40.75 1.44 55.13
C PHE A 432 -41.07 2.07 53.76
N VAL A 433 -41.97 3.05 53.70
CA VAL A 433 -42.28 3.85 52.52
C VAL A 433 -41.36 5.07 52.50
N LYS A 434 -40.56 5.22 51.45
CA LYS A 434 -39.65 6.37 51.27
C LYS A 434 -40.03 7.09 50.00
N ASP A 435 -40.08 8.42 50.02
CA ASP A 435 -40.43 9.23 48.84
C ASP A 435 -41.77 8.82 48.18
N ASN A 436 -42.78 8.50 49.01
CA ASN A 436 -44.10 7.97 48.59
C ASN A 436 -44.04 6.65 47.80
N LYS A 437 -42.94 5.90 47.94
CA LYS A 437 -42.64 4.70 47.17
C LYS A 437 -42.32 3.54 48.11
N TYR A 438 -43.04 2.44 47.96
CA TYR A 438 -42.73 1.16 48.58
C TYR A 438 -41.99 0.29 47.57
N THR A 439 -40.79 -0.16 47.90
CA THR A 439 -39.95 -0.97 47.00
C THR A 439 -39.79 -2.39 47.54
N ALA A 440 -40.29 -3.35 46.76
CA ALA A 440 -40.10 -4.78 46.95
C ALA A 440 -39.21 -5.35 45.83
N LEU A 441 -38.49 -6.44 46.11
CA LEU A 441 -37.68 -7.16 45.14
C LEU A 441 -38.34 -8.52 44.85
N ILE A 442 -38.73 -8.72 43.60
CA ILE A 442 -39.36 -9.96 43.13
C ILE A 442 -38.32 -10.76 42.34
N GLY A 443 -38.20 -12.04 42.65
CA GLY A 443 -37.32 -12.97 41.96
C GLY A 443 -38.09 -13.93 41.08
N ALA A 444 -37.53 -14.22 39.90
CA ALA A 444 -37.94 -15.33 39.05
C ALA A 444 -36.80 -16.35 38.97
N TYR A 445 -37.16 -17.63 38.91
CA TYR A 445 -36.22 -18.73 38.75
C TYR A 445 -36.85 -19.85 37.93
N ASP A 446 -36.03 -20.55 37.16
CA ASP A 446 -36.42 -21.71 36.39
C ASP A 446 -36.21 -23.01 37.19
N ASN A 447 -36.58 -24.14 36.57
CA ASN A 447 -36.35 -25.48 37.07
C ASN A 447 -35.16 -26.19 36.38
N GLY A 448 -34.25 -25.44 35.77
CA GLY A 448 -33.07 -25.94 35.08
C GLY A 448 -32.05 -26.60 36.02
N ARG A 449 -31.08 -27.32 35.43
CA ARG A 449 -30.05 -28.11 36.16
C ARG A 449 -29.14 -27.23 37.04
N HIS A 450 -29.12 -25.94 36.77
CA HIS A 450 -28.56 -24.87 37.58
C HIS A 450 -29.60 -23.75 37.61
N SER A 451 -30.47 -23.69 38.62
CA SER A 451 -31.48 -22.62 38.67
C SER A 451 -30.79 -21.27 38.82
N GLU A 452 -30.66 -20.53 37.73
CA GLU A 452 -30.18 -19.16 37.79
C GLU A 452 -31.31 -18.26 38.33
N ASN A 453 -30.95 -17.29 39.15
CA ASN A 453 -31.93 -16.43 39.83
C ASN A 453 -31.78 -15.01 39.30
N LEU A 454 -32.84 -14.49 38.67
CA LEU A 454 -32.93 -13.07 38.36
C LEU A 454 -33.82 -12.37 39.39
N SER A 455 -33.44 -11.14 39.76
CA SER A 455 -34.23 -10.27 40.63
C SER A 455 -34.57 -8.96 39.96
N SER A 456 -35.80 -8.50 40.12
CA SER A 456 -36.28 -7.22 39.62
C SER A 456 -36.88 -6.37 40.75
N THR A 457 -36.79 -5.05 40.57
CA THR A 457 -37.37 -4.04 41.45
C THR A 457 -38.85 -3.80 41.12
N PHE A 458 -39.71 -4.06 42.11
CA PHE A 458 -41.14 -3.78 42.06
C PHE A 458 -41.47 -2.58 42.96
N ASN A 459 -42.08 -1.55 42.38
CA ASN A 459 -42.37 -0.32 43.10
C ASN A 459 -43.87 -0.03 43.13
N ILE A 460 -44.38 0.22 44.34
CA ILE A 460 -45.78 0.57 44.59
C ILE A 460 -45.84 2.02 45.09
N TYR A 461 -46.66 2.83 44.44
CA TYR A 461 -47.06 4.15 44.93
C TYR A 461 -48.41 4.03 45.64
N ALA A 462 -48.44 4.37 46.93
CA ALA A 462 -49.67 4.41 47.71
C ALA A 462 -50.32 5.80 47.59
N SER A 463 -51.54 5.89 47.06
CA SER A 463 -52.31 7.14 47.07
C SER A 463 -53.05 7.31 48.39
N MET A 464 -52.88 8.47 49.01
CA MET A 464 -53.49 8.81 50.29
C MET A 464 -54.96 9.19 50.09
N LEU A 465 -55.83 8.75 51.00
CA LEU A 465 -57.23 9.17 51.06
C LEU A 465 -57.38 10.27 52.13
N PHE A 466 -57.30 11.54 51.74
CA PHE A 466 -57.67 12.64 52.64
C PHE A 466 -59.05 13.21 52.30
N LYS A 467 -59.93 13.34 53.31
CA LYS A 467 -61.08 14.25 53.25
C LYS A 467 -61.49 14.85 54.61
N TYR A 468 -61.42 16.18 54.65
CA TYR A 468 -62.17 17.17 55.45
C TYR A 468 -62.06 17.17 57.00
N LEU A 469 -61.60 18.30 57.51
CA LEU A 469 -61.64 18.72 58.92
C LEU A 469 -62.95 19.49 59.20
N LYS A 470 -63.63 19.25 60.32
CA LYS A 470 -64.85 20.00 60.69
C LYS A 470 -64.75 20.49 62.13
N LEU A 471 -64.41 21.76 62.33
CA LEU A 471 -64.18 22.34 63.65
C LEU A 471 -65.49 22.70 64.37
N LYS A 472 -65.55 22.43 65.68
CA LYS A 472 -66.58 22.94 66.59
C LYS A 472 -65.90 23.47 67.86
N GLN A 473 -66.03 24.75 68.14
CA GLN A 473 -65.53 25.35 69.38
C GLN A 473 -66.67 25.66 70.36
N ARG A 474 -66.37 25.63 71.67
CA ARG A 474 -67.33 25.87 72.75
C ARG A 474 -66.78 26.90 73.75
N ARG A 475 -67.52 27.97 74.01
CA ARG A 475 -67.32 28.88 75.17
C ARG A 475 -68.69 29.30 75.72
N GLY A 476 -69.20 28.59 76.73
CA GLY A 476 -70.54 28.88 77.30
C GLY A 476 -71.70 28.85 76.28
N ASN A 477 -72.83 29.51 76.60
CA ASN A 477 -74.13 29.40 75.91
C ASN A 477 -74.37 30.41 74.75
N LYS A 478 -73.37 30.75 73.92
CA LYS A 478 -73.62 31.46 72.64
C LYS A 478 -72.64 30.97 71.55
N TYR A 479 -73.18 30.71 70.35
CA TYR A 479 -72.42 30.26 69.16
C TYR A 479 -71.98 31.47 68.33
N MET A 480 -70.73 31.49 67.87
CA MET A 480 -70.26 32.42 66.84
C MET A 480 -69.44 31.65 65.80
N PHE A 481 -69.65 31.93 64.51
CA PHE A 481 -69.11 31.19 63.38
C PHE A 481 -67.77 31.78 62.92
N LEU A 482 -66.80 30.90 62.65
CA LEU A 482 -65.63 31.20 61.83
C LEU A 482 -65.79 30.48 60.48
N TYR A 483 -65.61 31.19 59.37
CA TYR A 483 -65.55 30.61 58.02
C TYR A 483 -64.10 30.35 57.59
N PHE A 484 -63.89 29.26 56.84
CA PHE A 484 -62.60 28.79 56.33
C PHE A 484 -62.23 29.43 54.98
N LEU A 485 -60.92 29.56 54.72
CA LEU A 485 -60.35 29.44 53.38
C LEU A 485 -58.96 28.77 53.48
N PHE A 486 -58.73 27.77 52.61
CA PHE A 486 -57.47 27.05 52.31
C PHE A 486 -56.99 25.90 53.23
N VAL A 487 -56.85 24.72 52.59
CA VAL A 487 -55.94 23.63 52.99
C VAL A 487 -54.80 23.68 51.97
N ALA A 488 -53.62 24.15 52.38
CA ALA A 488 -52.41 23.96 51.59
C ALA A 488 -51.74 22.64 52.02
N GLU A 489 -50.96 22.02 51.14
CA GLU A 489 -50.35 20.69 51.29
C GLU A 489 -49.47 20.50 52.55
N THR A 490 -49.22 21.55 53.34
CA THR A 490 -48.31 21.54 54.49
C THR A 490 -48.94 21.98 55.82
N GLY A 491 -50.25 22.27 55.91
CA GLY A 491 -50.86 22.56 57.21
C GLY A 491 -52.29 23.14 57.20
N ILE A 492 -52.86 23.27 58.40
CA ILE A 492 -54.17 23.90 58.67
C ILE A 492 -53.91 25.32 59.22
N ILE A 493 -54.36 26.35 58.51
CA ILE A 493 -54.27 27.75 58.97
C ILE A 493 -55.61 28.15 59.59
N LEU A 494 -55.58 28.63 60.84
CA LEU A 494 -56.77 29.13 61.54
C LEU A 494 -56.76 30.66 61.52
N ASN A 495 -57.66 31.28 60.77
CA ASN A 495 -57.86 32.72 60.78
C ASN A 495 -58.95 33.12 61.76
N LEU A 496 -58.76 34.22 62.50
CA LEU A 496 -59.78 34.82 63.35
C LEU A 496 -60.89 35.45 62.50
N ALA A 497 -62.16 35.13 62.75
CA ALA A 497 -63.32 35.72 62.06
C ALA A 497 -63.85 36.95 62.80
N THR A 498 -63.48 37.09 64.08
CA THR A 498 -63.79 38.23 64.94
C THR A 498 -62.65 38.48 65.90
N GLU A 499 -62.46 39.73 66.30
CA GLU A 499 -61.55 40.08 67.39
C GLU A 499 -61.98 39.34 68.67
N LEU A 500 -61.05 38.59 69.26
CA LEU A 500 -61.24 37.87 70.51
C LEU A 500 -60.63 38.68 71.65
N GLU A 501 -61.33 38.75 72.79
CA GLU A 501 -60.80 39.35 74.02
C GLU A 501 -59.58 38.56 74.54
N SER A 502 -58.68 39.24 75.23
CA SER A 502 -57.51 38.58 75.82
C SER A 502 -57.92 37.47 76.80
N GLY A 503 -57.39 36.27 76.64
CA GLY A 503 -57.69 35.13 77.50
C GLY A 503 -57.28 33.78 76.91
N LEU A 504 -57.43 32.73 77.70
CA LEU A 504 -57.12 31.37 77.28
C LEU A 504 -58.35 30.72 76.62
N TYR A 505 -58.20 30.25 75.40
CA TYR A 505 -59.23 29.59 74.62
C TYR A 505 -58.84 28.14 74.36
N THR A 506 -59.77 27.22 74.61
CA THR A 506 -59.62 25.84 74.16
C THR A 506 -60.29 25.72 72.79
N VAL A 507 -59.48 25.46 71.76
CA VAL A 507 -59.93 25.16 70.41
C VAL A 507 -60.06 23.65 70.29
N VAL A 508 -61.27 23.15 70.05
CA VAL A 508 -61.48 21.71 69.80
C VAL A 508 -61.45 21.49 68.30
N LEU A 509 -60.43 20.77 67.84
CA LEU A 509 -60.24 20.32 66.48
C LEU A 509 -60.81 18.93 66.32
N ARG A 510 -61.95 18.80 65.63
CA ARG A 510 -62.53 17.50 65.29
C ARG A 510 -62.08 17.07 63.89
N VAL A 511 -61.36 15.97 63.85
CA VAL A 511 -60.87 15.32 62.62
C VAL A 511 -61.72 14.09 62.38
N ALA A 512 -62.21 13.88 61.16
CA ALA A 512 -63.01 12.71 60.82
C ALA A 512 -62.41 11.98 59.61
N ASP A 513 -62.45 10.65 59.62
CA ASP A 513 -62.11 9.85 58.43
C ASP A 513 -63.32 9.70 57.47
N THR A 514 -63.09 9.13 56.29
CA THR A 514 -64.15 8.88 55.27
C THR A 514 -65.21 7.87 55.71
N ARG A 515 -64.98 7.16 56.82
CA ARG A 515 -65.91 6.20 57.43
C ARG A 515 -66.68 6.80 58.61
N GLY A 516 -66.48 8.09 58.88
CA GLY A 516 -67.19 8.83 59.94
C GLY A 516 -66.64 8.57 61.35
N LEU A 517 -65.43 8.03 61.48
CA LEU A 517 -64.74 7.94 62.77
C LEU A 517 -64.15 9.31 63.11
N GLU A 518 -64.65 9.91 64.18
CA GLU A 518 -64.27 11.25 64.63
C GLU A 518 -63.30 11.18 65.81
N GLN A 519 -62.26 12.02 65.78
CA GLN A 519 -61.36 12.26 66.91
C GLN A 519 -61.30 13.75 67.23
N ASP A 520 -61.55 14.09 68.49
CA ASP A 520 -61.43 15.45 69.01
C ASP A 520 -60.02 15.66 69.59
N SER A 521 -59.27 16.61 69.02
CA SER A 521 -57.98 17.08 69.53
C SER A 521 -58.12 18.51 70.04
N THR A 522 -57.65 18.80 71.24
CA THR A 522 -57.80 20.13 71.84
C THR A 522 -56.49 20.91 71.80
N VAL A 523 -56.51 22.10 71.22
CA VAL A 523 -55.39 23.06 71.22
C VAL A 523 -55.74 24.22 72.14
N GLN A 524 -54.83 24.59 73.03
CA GLN A 524 -54.97 25.81 73.84
C GLN A 524 -54.35 26.98 73.08
N ALA A 525 -55.14 28.02 72.84
CA ALA A 525 -54.72 29.27 72.23
C ALA A 525 -54.86 30.38 73.26
N GLU A 526 -53.76 31.05 73.59
CA GLU A 526 -53.78 32.25 74.43
C GLU A 526 -53.86 33.48 73.52
N VAL A 527 -54.88 34.30 73.72
CA VAL A 527 -55.06 35.58 73.02
C VAL A 527 -54.58 36.69 73.96
N CYS A 528 -53.66 37.53 73.51
CA CYS A 528 -53.16 38.69 74.25
C CYS A 528 -53.15 39.93 73.33
N ASP A 529 -53.18 41.14 73.89
CA ASP A 529 -53.12 42.37 73.11
C ASP A 529 -51.74 42.55 72.48
N CYS A 530 -51.69 42.48 71.16
CA CYS A 530 -50.45 42.53 70.39
C CYS A 530 -50.60 43.40 69.15
N LYS A 531 -49.55 44.17 68.81
CA LYS A 531 -49.47 44.97 67.58
C LYS A 531 -48.28 44.47 66.74
N GLY A 532 -48.55 43.83 65.61
CA GLY A 532 -47.55 43.35 64.64
C GLY A 532 -47.66 41.86 64.31
N GLU A 533 -46.99 41.42 63.24
CA GLU A 533 -47.05 40.05 62.68
C GLU A 533 -46.31 38.97 63.50
N GLU A 534 -45.56 39.32 64.55
CA GLU A 534 -44.96 38.36 65.48
C GLU A 534 -45.40 38.64 66.92
N VAL A 535 -46.02 37.64 67.55
CA VAL A 535 -46.70 37.81 68.85
C VAL A 535 -46.19 36.79 69.86
N VAL A 536 -45.45 37.26 70.86
CA VAL A 536 -45.11 36.51 72.09
C VAL A 536 -45.82 37.19 73.26
N CYS A 537 -46.73 36.49 73.93
CA CYS A 537 -47.42 37.00 75.12
C CYS A 537 -46.45 37.06 76.31
N THR A 538 -46.04 38.26 76.73
CA THR A 538 -45.02 38.43 77.78
C THR A 538 -45.62 38.37 79.18
N GLY A 539 -45.45 37.23 79.87
CA GLY A 539 -45.57 37.12 81.33
C GLY A 539 -44.33 37.69 82.04
N ARG A 540 -44.54 38.30 83.22
CA ARG A 540 -43.53 39.04 84.01
C ARG A 540 -42.19 38.31 84.20
N VAL A 541 -41.11 39.09 84.05
CA VAL A 541 -39.68 38.69 84.07
C VAL A 541 -39.17 38.39 85.48
N ALA A 542 -38.44 37.29 85.63
CA ALA A 542 -37.33 37.15 86.58
C ALA A 542 -36.11 36.61 85.80
N GLY A 543 -35.00 37.35 85.87
CA GLY A 543 -33.91 37.34 84.91
C GLY A 543 -33.11 36.04 84.76
N THR A 544 -32.64 35.83 83.53
CA THR A 544 -31.62 34.82 83.19
C THR A 544 -30.27 35.51 83.06
N GLY A 545 -29.30 34.97 83.79
CA GLY A 545 -27.94 35.46 83.84
C GLY A 545 -27.16 35.21 82.55
N LEU A 546 -26.06 35.95 82.42
CA LEU A 546 -25.14 35.98 81.30
C LEU A 546 -24.26 34.72 81.00
N PRO A 547 -24.26 33.56 81.71
CA PRO A 547 -23.28 32.50 81.40
C PRO A 547 -23.72 31.49 80.31
N MET A 548 -24.98 31.49 79.84
CA MET A 548 -25.43 30.50 78.85
C MET A 548 -25.00 30.83 77.41
N VAL A 549 -24.98 32.12 77.05
CA VAL A 549 -24.65 32.58 75.69
C VAL A 549 -23.16 32.37 75.37
N LEU A 550 -22.29 32.52 76.37
CA LEU A 550 -20.85 32.22 76.25
C LEU A 550 -20.58 30.71 76.10
N GLY A 551 -21.40 29.85 76.74
CA GLY A 551 -21.29 28.40 76.60
C GLY A 551 -21.65 27.90 75.20
N ILE A 552 -22.69 28.47 74.59
CA ILE A 552 -23.13 28.10 73.23
C ILE A 552 -22.11 28.59 72.18
N LEU A 553 -21.57 29.81 72.33
CA LEU A 553 -20.50 30.31 71.46
C LEU A 553 -19.21 29.50 71.59
N GLY A 554 -18.85 29.06 72.80
CA GLY A 554 -17.71 28.18 73.02
C GLY A 554 -17.88 26.79 72.39
N ALA A 555 -19.08 26.20 72.47
CA ALA A 555 -19.38 24.90 71.88
C ALA A 555 -19.35 24.94 70.34
N ILE A 556 -19.84 26.03 69.73
CA ILE A 556 -19.80 26.23 68.27
C ILE A 556 -18.36 26.41 67.77
N LEU A 557 -17.53 27.15 68.52
CA LEU A 557 -16.12 27.35 68.18
C LEU A 557 -15.32 26.03 68.27
N LEU A 558 -15.63 25.18 69.25
CA LEU A 558 -14.99 23.88 69.43
C LEU A 558 -15.41 22.88 68.34
N LEU A 559 -16.68 22.91 67.92
CA LEU A 559 -17.17 22.10 66.81
C LEU A 559 -16.54 22.50 65.48
N LEU A 560 -16.35 23.80 65.23
CA LEU A 560 -15.64 24.31 64.05
C LEU A 560 -14.15 23.88 64.02
N MET A 561 -13.48 23.86 65.17
CA MET A 561 -12.10 23.36 65.28
C MET A 561 -11.97 21.86 65.00
N VAL A 562 -12.95 21.05 65.43
CA VAL A 562 -12.98 19.60 65.16
C VAL A 562 -13.25 19.31 63.68
N VAL A 563 -14.13 20.08 63.03
CA VAL A 563 -14.36 19.98 61.58
C VAL A 563 -13.12 20.38 60.78
N LEU A 564 -12.39 21.42 61.21
CA LEU A 564 -11.14 21.82 60.56
C LEU A 564 -10.05 20.75 60.67
N LEU A 565 -9.93 20.10 61.84
CA LEU A 565 -9.02 18.97 62.06
C LEU A 565 -9.39 17.74 61.22
N LEU A 566 -10.69 17.45 61.05
CA LEU A 566 -11.17 16.37 60.17
C LEU A 566 -10.87 16.66 58.69
N LEU A 567 -10.99 17.91 58.24
CA LEU A 567 -10.62 18.31 56.88
C LEU A 567 -9.11 18.23 56.63
N LEU A 568 -8.29 18.58 57.63
CA LEU A 568 -6.83 18.39 57.56
C LEU A 568 -6.42 16.91 57.60
N PHE A 569 -7.18 16.07 58.34
CA PHE A 569 -6.97 14.62 58.36
C PHE A 569 -7.41 13.95 57.05
N ALA A 570 -8.51 14.41 56.44
CA ALA A 570 -8.96 13.96 55.12
C ALA A 570 -7.95 14.33 54.02
N ARG A 571 -7.38 15.55 54.06
CA ARG A 571 -6.31 15.98 53.14
C ARG A 571 -4.99 15.22 53.32
N ARG A 572 -4.71 14.63 54.49
CA ARG A 572 -3.51 13.80 54.74
C ARG A 572 -3.66 12.34 54.31
N ARG A 573 -4.86 11.87 53.94
CA ARG A 573 -5.10 10.47 53.58
C ARG A 573 -5.28 10.20 52.09
N THR A 574 -5.28 11.20 51.23
CA THR A 574 -5.22 11.02 49.77
C THR A 574 -3.77 11.04 49.31
N GLY A 575 -3.06 9.95 49.56
CA GLY A 575 -1.79 9.63 48.92
C GLY A 575 -2.03 9.01 47.55
N GLU A 576 -1.49 9.67 46.53
CA GLU A 576 -1.09 9.21 45.19
C GLU A 576 -1.92 8.10 44.51
N LYS A 577 -2.64 8.48 43.45
CA LYS A 577 -2.73 7.67 42.22
C LYS A 577 -2.67 8.58 41.00
N LYS A 578 -1.74 8.25 40.09
CA LYS A 578 -1.41 8.94 38.83
C LYS A 578 -2.56 8.86 37.83
N GLU A 579 -2.74 9.94 37.07
CA GLU A 579 -3.66 10.08 35.93
C GLU A 579 -3.21 9.26 34.71
N PRO A 580 -4.16 8.96 33.80
CA PRO A 580 -3.94 9.12 32.39
C PRO A 580 -4.71 10.33 31.85
N LEU A 581 -4.02 11.05 30.98
CA LEU A 581 -4.44 12.22 30.22
C LEU A 581 -5.65 11.93 29.32
N LEU A 582 -6.59 12.87 29.28
CA LEU A 582 -7.11 13.48 28.05
C LEU A 582 -7.93 14.71 28.44
N GLN A 583 -7.67 15.81 27.75
CA GLN A 583 -8.15 17.16 28.03
C GLN A 583 -8.81 17.67 26.75
N ASP A 584 -10.08 18.05 26.84
CA ASP A 584 -10.77 18.89 25.86
C ASP A 584 -11.16 20.21 26.55
N ASP A 585 -10.62 21.29 26.00
CA ASP A 585 -11.24 22.58 25.64
C ASP A 585 -12.34 23.19 26.55
N ASP A 586 -12.19 24.47 26.96
CA ASP A 586 -12.48 25.60 26.05
C ASP A 586 -12.58 26.99 26.76
N ILE A 587 -12.13 28.03 26.02
CA ILE A 587 -12.53 29.46 26.04
C ILE A 587 -12.08 30.40 27.18
N ARG A 588 -11.21 31.39 26.84
CA ARG A 588 -11.59 32.82 26.77
C ARG A 588 -10.51 33.73 26.15
N ASP A 589 -11.02 34.66 25.35
CA ASP A 589 -10.41 35.67 24.47
C ASP A 589 -9.39 36.66 25.07
N ASN A 590 -8.45 37.13 24.23
CA ASN A 590 -8.31 38.56 23.88
C ASN A 590 -7.26 38.86 22.77
N ILE A 591 -7.79 39.23 21.60
CA ILE A 591 -7.44 40.31 20.66
C ILE A 591 -6.10 41.07 20.85
N TYR A 592 -5.24 41.09 19.82
CA TYR A 592 -4.72 42.27 19.08
C TYR A 592 -4.03 41.85 17.75
N TYR A 593 -4.36 42.53 16.65
CA TYR A 593 -3.69 42.58 15.32
C TYR A 593 -2.62 43.71 15.34
N TYR A 594 -1.61 43.89 14.46
CA TYR A 594 -1.22 43.44 13.10
C TYR A 594 0.31 43.69 12.91
N ASP A 595 0.88 43.07 11.87
CA ASP A 595 2.09 43.41 11.09
C ASP A 595 3.47 42.93 11.57
N GLU A 596 4.00 41.87 10.95
CA GLU A 596 5.19 41.93 10.07
C GLU A 596 5.54 40.53 9.50
N GLU A 597 5.56 40.45 8.17
CA GLU A 597 6.52 39.67 7.36
C GLU A 597 6.36 38.13 7.22
N GLY A 598 6.05 37.71 5.98
CA GLY A 598 6.46 36.40 5.43
C GLY A 598 5.35 35.40 5.14
N GLY A 599 4.68 35.53 4.00
CA GLY A 599 3.73 34.54 3.48
C GLY A 599 4.37 33.58 2.47
N GLY A 600 3.91 32.33 2.52
CA GLY A 600 4.18 31.25 1.55
C GLY A 600 4.88 30.07 2.24
N GLU A 601 4.38 28.84 2.26
CA GLU A 601 3.22 28.19 1.64
C GLU A 601 2.90 27.00 2.54
N ASP A 602 1.64 26.76 2.90
CA ASP A 602 1.10 25.43 3.15
C ASP A 602 -0.43 25.50 3.14
N ASP A 603 -1.03 24.46 2.56
CA ASP A 603 -2.42 24.03 2.66
C ASP A 603 -3.50 24.80 1.87
N GLN A 604 -3.65 24.42 0.59
CA GLN A 604 -4.99 24.26 0.02
C GLN A 604 -5.27 22.78 -0.26
N ASP A 605 -6.11 22.20 0.59
CA ASP A 605 -6.75 20.90 0.40
C ASP A 605 -7.58 20.91 -0.90
N TYR A 606 -7.14 20.14 -1.90
CA TYR A 606 -7.98 19.81 -3.04
C TYR A 606 -8.81 18.56 -2.73
N ASP A 607 -10.13 18.67 -2.90
CA ASP A 607 -11.05 17.53 -2.84
C ASP A 607 -10.81 16.57 -4.02
N LEU A 608 -10.07 15.50 -3.76
CA LEU A 608 -9.75 14.44 -4.72
C LEU A 608 -10.95 13.57 -5.13
N SER A 609 -12.16 13.80 -4.58
CA SER A 609 -13.37 13.08 -5.00
C SER A 609 -13.89 13.50 -6.39
N VAL A 610 -13.35 14.57 -6.96
CA VAL A 610 -13.71 15.07 -8.30
C VAL A 610 -13.00 14.31 -9.43
N LEU A 611 -11.94 13.55 -9.14
CA LEU A 611 -11.19 12.78 -10.14
C LEU A 611 -11.73 11.35 -10.38
N HIS A 612 -12.73 10.91 -9.62
CA HIS A 612 -13.39 9.60 -9.79
C HIS A 612 -14.87 9.73 -10.19
N ARG A 613 -15.16 10.52 -11.23
CA ARG A 613 -16.48 10.48 -11.90
C ARG A 613 -16.36 10.23 -13.39
N GLY A 614 -15.95 9.00 -13.72
CA GLY A 614 -16.11 8.42 -15.04
C GLY A 614 -17.04 7.20 -14.99
N LEU A 615 -18.18 7.32 -15.68
CA LEU A 615 -19.00 6.25 -16.28
C LEU A 615 -20.12 5.50 -15.53
N ASP A 616 -20.48 5.80 -14.28
CA ASP A 616 -21.60 5.06 -13.64
C ASP A 616 -22.89 5.85 -13.36
N ASN A 617 -23.01 7.14 -13.74
CA ASN A 617 -24.19 7.94 -13.38
C ASN A 617 -24.74 8.87 -14.50
N ARG A 618 -24.86 8.38 -15.73
CA ARG A 618 -25.68 9.05 -16.77
C ARG A 618 -26.59 8.05 -17.50
N PRO A 619 -27.89 7.95 -17.14
CA PRO A 619 -28.81 7.03 -17.78
C PRO A 619 -29.31 7.49 -19.17
N GLU A 620 -28.71 8.51 -19.78
CA GLU A 620 -29.13 9.05 -21.09
C GLU A 620 -28.12 8.83 -22.23
N VAL A 621 -27.01 8.11 -22.00
CA VAL A 621 -26.04 7.80 -23.08
C VAL A 621 -26.21 6.35 -23.51
N PHE A 622 -26.88 6.14 -24.64
CA PHE A 622 -26.97 4.82 -25.26
C PHE A 622 -25.64 4.45 -25.92
N ARG A 623 -25.33 3.15 -25.88
CA ARG A 623 -24.10 2.49 -26.38
C ARG A 623 -23.94 2.52 -27.93
N ASN A 624 -24.39 3.59 -28.58
CA ASN A 624 -24.24 3.83 -30.02
C ASN A 624 -23.51 5.15 -30.36
N ASP A 625 -23.16 5.99 -29.37
CA ASP A 625 -22.42 7.25 -29.59
C ASP A 625 -20.88 7.10 -29.50
N VAL A 626 -20.38 5.86 -29.42
CA VAL A 626 -18.94 5.54 -29.37
C VAL A 626 -18.52 4.61 -30.51
N VAL A 627 -19.16 4.76 -31.68
CA VAL A 627 -18.66 4.14 -32.91
C VAL A 627 -17.64 5.12 -33.51
N PRO A 628 -16.37 4.73 -33.72
CA PRO A 628 -15.44 5.56 -34.46
C PRO A 628 -16.00 5.74 -35.87
N ASN A 629 -16.22 6.99 -36.28
CA ASN A 629 -16.33 7.28 -37.71
C ASN A 629 -14.98 6.88 -38.32
N PHE A 630 -14.96 5.77 -39.07
CA PHE A 630 -13.82 5.42 -39.92
C PHE A 630 -13.72 6.45 -41.05
N MET A 631 -13.08 7.58 -40.76
CA MET A 631 -12.56 8.45 -41.80
C MET A 631 -11.39 7.72 -42.48
N PRO A 632 -11.25 7.78 -43.81
CA PRO A 632 -10.12 7.17 -44.50
C PRO A 632 -8.81 7.79 -44.02
N ALA A 633 -7.83 6.96 -43.64
CA ALA A 633 -6.50 7.41 -43.25
C ALA A 633 -5.83 8.20 -44.40
N PRO A 634 -5.06 9.26 -44.10
CA PRO A 634 -4.38 10.03 -45.14
C PRO A 634 -3.38 9.16 -45.90
N GLN A 635 -3.40 9.23 -47.23
CA GLN A 635 -2.45 8.50 -48.09
C GLN A 635 -1.11 9.23 -48.12
N TYR A 636 -0.11 8.67 -47.46
CA TYR A 636 1.28 9.12 -47.58
C TYR A 636 1.86 8.75 -48.94
N ARG A 637 2.53 9.71 -49.60
CA ARG A 637 3.22 9.44 -50.87
C ARG A 637 4.43 8.54 -50.61
N PRO A 638 4.68 7.50 -51.43
CA PRO A 638 5.89 6.71 -51.34
C PRO A 638 7.11 7.53 -51.81
N ARG A 639 8.29 7.22 -51.27
CA ARG A 639 9.54 7.95 -51.56
C ARG A 639 9.83 7.96 -53.07
N PRO A 640 9.96 9.12 -53.74
CA PRO A 640 10.29 9.19 -55.15
C PRO A 640 11.73 8.73 -55.39
N ALA A 641 11.98 8.10 -56.55
CA ALA A 641 13.30 7.62 -56.95
C ALA A 641 14.23 8.75 -57.45
N ASN A 642 13.65 9.92 -57.77
CA ASN A 642 14.36 11.07 -58.30
C ASN A 642 14.75 12.05 -57.16
N PRO A 643 16.04 12.40 -56.98
CA PRO A 643 16.48 13.27 -55.88
C PRO A 643 15.91 14.69 -55.91
N GLU A 644 15.55 15.20 -57.10
CA GLU A 644 15.00 16.56 -57.27
C GLU A 644 13.54 16.68 -56.79
N GLU A 645 12.84 15.55 -56.59
CA GLU A 645 11.45 15.51 -56.13
C GLU A 645 11.34 15.27 -54.61
N ILE A 646 12.47 15.14 -53.91
CA ILE A 646 12.51 14.91 -52.46
C ILE A 646 11.92 16.09 -51.69
N GLY A 647 12.12 17.33 -52.14
CA GLY A 647 11.54 18.52 -51.51
C GLY A 647 10.01 18.46 -51.48
N ASN A 648 9.41 18.20 -52.65
CA ASN A 648 7.94 18.06 -52.76
C ASN A 648 7.41 16.85 -51.97
N PHE A 649 8.17 15.75 -51.89
CA PHE A 649 7.82 14.58 -51.08
C PHE A 649 7.78 14.89 -49.58
N ILE A 650 8.74 15.69 -49.09
CA ILE A 650 8.78 16.10 -47.69
C ILE A 650 7.59 17.03 -47.38
N ASP A 651 7.36 18.04 -48.23
CA ASP A 651 6.27 19.00 -48.04
C ASP A 651 4.88 18.33 -48.10
N ASP A 652 4.67 17.43 -49.06
CA ASP A 652 3.39 16.72 -49.22
C ASP A 652 3.09 15.79 -48.03
N ASN A 653 4.09 15.08 -47.50
CA ASN A 653 3.90 14.18 -46.37
C ASN A 653 3.80 14.93 -45.03
N LEU A 654 4.49 16.06 -44.87
CA LEU A 654 4.32 16.95 -43.73
C LEU A 654 2.89 17.50 -43.70
N LYS A 655 2.39 17.96 -44.85
CA LYS A 655 1.01 18.44 -44.99
C LYS A 655 -0.04 17.35 -44.76
N ALA A 656 0.26 16.10 -45.12
CA ALA A 656 -0.60 14.96 -44.84
C ALA A 656 -0.65 14.61 -43.33
N ALA A 657 0.49 14.70 -42.64
CA ALA A 657 0.58 14.48 -41.19
C ALA A 657 -0.10 15.60 -40.38
N ASP A 658 0.04 16.86 -40.80
CA ASP A 658 -0.57 18.01 -40.11
C ASP A 658 -2.09 18.05 -40.22
N ASN A 659 -2.65 17.42 -41.27
CA ASN A 659 -4.10 17.35 -41.51
C ASN A 659 -4.69 15.96 -41.20
N ASP A 660 -3.96 15.08 -40.49
CA ASP A 660 -4.45 13.74 -40.12
C ASP A 660 -5.53 13.84 -39.02
N PRO A 661 -6.81 13.55 -39.31
CA PRO A 661 -7.88 13.63 -38.32
C PRO A 661 -7.90 12.42 -37.36
N THR A 662 -7.06 11.42 -37.60
CA THR A 662 -6.95 10.19 -36.79
C THR A 662 -5.78 10.23 -35.82
N ALA A 663 -4.89 11.20 -35.94
CA ALA A 663 -3.79 11.39 -35.00
C ALA A 663 -4.31 11.92 -33.65
N PRO A 664 -3.87 11.36 -32.51
CA PRO A 664 -4.30 11.83 -31.19
C PRO A 664 -3.82 13.28 -30.97
N PRO A 665 -4.63 14.13 -30.31
CA PRO A 665 -4.19 15.48 -29.94
C PRO A 665 -3.05 15.37 -28.92
N TYR A 666 -1.90 15.99 -29.22
CA TYR A 666 -0.78 16.11 -28.28
C TYR A 666 -1.10 17.20 -27.26
N ASP A 667 -2.11 16.97 -26.44
CA ASP A 667 -2.28 17.59 -25.12
C ASP A 667 -3.47 16.98 -24.36
N SER A 668 -3.59 15.65 -24.35
CA SER A 668 -4.43 15.00 -23.34
C SER A 668 -3.58 14.77 -22.10
N LEU A 669 -3.93 15.42 -20.99
CA LEU A 669 -3.37 15.28 -19.62
C LEU A 669 -3.49 13.84 -19.04
N LEU A 670 -3.59 12.82 -19.89
CA LEU A 670 -3.76 11.41 -19.55
C LEU A 670 -2.50 10.57 -19.75
N VAL A 671 -1.36 11.19 -20.05
CA VAL A 671 -0.06 10.50 -20.11
C VAL A 671 0.98 11.33 -19.36
N PHE A 672 1.02 11.17 -18.05
CA PHE A 672 2.26 11.35 -17.30
C PHE A 672 2.72 9.95 -16.90
N ASP A 673 3.64 9.40 -17.66
CA ASP A 673 4.44 8.29 -17.16
C ASP A 673 5.36 8.86 -16.08
N TYR A 674 5.22 8.32 -14.88
CA TYR A 674 6.09 8.57 -13.75
C TYR A 674 7.51 8.12 -14.10
N GLU A 675 8.39 9.05 -14.49
CA GLU A 675 9.83 8.79 -14.59
C GLU A 675 10.38 8.61 -13.17
N GLY A 676 10.50 7.34 -12.76
CA GLY A 676 11.13 6.94 -11.51
C GLY A 676 12.58 7.42 -11.42
N GLY A 677 12.96 7.87 -10.23
CA GLY A 677 14.32 8.31 -9.91
C GLY A 677 15.35 7.21 -10.14
N GLY A 678 16.35 7.52 -10.97
CA GLY A 678 17.45 6.60 -11.25
C GLY A 678 18.31 6.96 -12.46
N SER A 679 18.63 8.24 -12.69
CA SER A 679 19.69 8.59 -13.66
C SER A 679 20.80 9.41 -12.98
N ASP A 680 22.04 8.94 -13.11
CA ASP A 680 23.28 9.62 -12.70
C ASP A 680 23.66 10.73 -13.70
N ALA A 681 22.70 11.57 -14.07
CA ALA A 681 22.94 12.78 -14.85
C ALA A 681 22.74 13.99 -13.94
N GLY A 682 23.85 14.62 -13.56
CA GLY A 682 23.85 15.78 -12.68
C GLY A 682 22.91 16.89 -13.17
N SER A 683 22.13 17.45 -12.24
CA SER A 683 21.23 18.59 -12.48
C SER A 683 21.97 19.73 -13.16
N LEU A 684 21.65 19.99 -14.42
CA LEU A 684 22.01 21.23 -15.10
C LEU A 684 21.00 22.32 -14.76
N SER A 685 21.05 22.77 -13.51
CA SER A 685 20.38 23.99 -13.05
C SER A 685 21.44 25.02 -12.67
N SER A 686 22.21 25.46 -13.66
CA SER A 686 23.04 26.67 -13.51
C SER A 686 23.43 27.23 -14.88
N LEU A 687 22.50 27.95 -15.51
CA LEU A 687 22.91 29.11 -16.30
C LEU A 687 22.09 30.31 -15.86
N ASN A 688 22.73 31.04 -14.95
CA ASN A 688 22.57 32.46 -14.78
C ASN A 688 22.74 33.11 -16.17
N SER A 689 21.66 33.62 -16.75
CA SER A 689 21.71 34.59 -17.84
C SER A 689 20.69 35.67 -17.54
N SER A 690 21.27 36.80 -17.20
CA SER A 690 20.67 38.07 -16.87
C SER A 690 19.78 38.65 -17.98
N SER A 691 18.83 39.46 -17.52
CA SER A 691 18.34 40.70 -18.12
C SER A 691 17.62 40.63 -19.47
N SER A 692 16.31 40.89 -19.39
CA SER A 692 15.57 41.85 -20.22
C SER A 692 16.06 42.02 -21.67
N GLY A 693 15.42 41.25 -22.54
CA GLY A 693 15.37 41.50 -23.98
C GLY A 693 14.24 40.64 -24.53
N ASP A 694 13.27 41.27 -25.18
CA ASP A 694 12.07 40.67 -25.75
C ASP A 694 12.38 39.31 -26.43
N GLN A 695 11.81 38.23 -25.89
CA GLN A 695 11.78 36.95 -26.58
C GLN A 695 10.57 36.96 -27.49
N ASP A 696 10.81 37.28 -28.75
CA ASP A 696 9.79 37.35 -29.79
C ASP A 696 9.38 35.91 -30.16
N TYR A 697 8.19 35.47 -29.72
CA TYR A 697 7.67 34.11 -29.95
C TYR A 697 6.93 33.96 -31.29
N ASP A 698 7.05 34.94 -32.19
CA ASP A 698 6.45 34.97 -33.53
C ASP A 698 6.76 33.72 -34.39
N CYS A 699 7.87 33.03 -34.10
CA CYS A 699 8.21 31.79 -34.81
C CYS A 699 7.20 30.65 -34.55
N LEU A 700 6.44 30.69 -33.44
CA LEU A 700 5.43 29.68 -33.11
C LEU A 700 4.24 29.71 -34.09
N HIS A 701 3.96 30.85 -34.72
CA HIS A 701 2.93 30.96 -35.77
C HIS A 701 3.33 30.27 -37.09
N GLN A 702 4.63 29.99 -37.28
CA GLN A 702 5.12 29.33 -38.50
C GLN A 702 5.09 27.80 -38.40
N TRP A 703 4.83 27.24 -37.21
CA TRP A 703 4.91 25.80 -36.95
C TRP A 703 3.61 25.04 -37.26
N GLY A 704 2.65 25.73 -37.86
CA GLY A 704 1.41 25.13 -38.35
C GLY A 704 0.32 24.98 -37.28
N PRO A 705 -0.87 24.53 -37.67
CA PRO A 705 -2.09 24.57 -36.85
C PRO A 705 -2.00 23.72 -35.57
N ARG A 706 -1.06 22.78 -35.49
CA ARG A 706 -0.86 21.90 -34.33
C ARG A 706 -0.22 22.60 -33.13
N PHE A 707 0.52 23.69 -33.37
CA PHE A 707 1.14 24.50 -32.31
C PHE A 707 0.35 25.78 -32.02
N LYS A 708 -0.81 25.96 -32.67
CA LYS A 708 -1.66 27.15 -32.54
C LYS A 708 -2.00 27.46 -31.08
N LYS A 709 -2.35 26.46 -30.28
CA LYS A 709 -2.70 26.65 -28.86
C LYS A 709 -1.51 27.08 -28.00
N LEU A 710 -0.31 26.62 -28.35
CA LEU A 710 0.96 27.03 -27.73
C LEU A 710 1.32 28.45 -28.17
N ALA A 711 1.09 28.77 -29.43
CA ALA A 711 1.29 30.10 -29.98
C ALA A 711 0.30 31.12 -29.39
N ASP A 712 -0.97 30.75 -29.18
CA ASP A 712 -1.98 31.59 -28.51
C ASP A 712 -1.62 31.85 -27.03
N MET A 713 -0.83 30.95 -26.40
CA MET A 713 -0.52 31.01 -24.97
C MET A 713 0.77 31.81 -24.69
N TYR A 714 1.69 31.89 -25.65
CA TYR A 714 3.01 32.52 -25.48
C TYR A 714 3.32 33.63 -26.50
N GLY A 715 2.64 33.68 -27.64
CA GLY A 715 2.71 34.78 -28.62
C GLY A 715 1.48 35.67 -28.45
N GLY A 716 1.67 36.85 -27.85
CA GLY A 716 0.59 37.76 -27.46
C GLY A 716 -0.45 37.96 -28.56
N GLY A 717 -1.71 37.66 -28.22
CA GLY A 717 -2.84 37.95 -29.08
C GLY A 717 -2.95 39.45 -29.36
N GLU A 718 -3.13 39.80 -30.63
CA GLU A 718 -3.79 41.06 -30.96
C GLU A 718 -5.22 40.99 -30.43
N ASP A 719 -5.48 41.72 -29.35
CA ASP A 719 -6.78 42.28 -29.06
C ASP A 719 -7.24 43.06 -30.30
N ASP A 720 -8.41 42.73 -30.84
CA ASP A 720 -9.43 43.76 -31.03
C ASP A 720 -10.83 43.17 -31.24
N MET A 721 -11.68 43.57 -30.30
CA MET A 721 -13.12 43.64 -30.48
C MET A 721 -13.46 44.66 -31.57
N LEU A 722 -14.05 44.20 -32.69
CA LEU A 722 -15.19 44.83 -33.38
C LEU A 722 -15.79 43.90 -34.44
#